data_AF-A0A7V9W1K1-F1
#
_entry.id   AF-A0A7V9W1K1-F1
#
_cell.length_a   1.000
_cell.length_b   1.000
_cell.length_c   1.000
_cell.angle_alpha   90.00
_cell.angle_beta   90.00
_cell.angle_gamma   90.00
#
_symmetry.space_group_name_H-M   'P 1'
#
loop_
_entity.id
_entity.type
_entity.pdbx_description
1 polymer ?
#
loop_
_entity_poly.entity_id
_entity_poly.type
_entity_poly.pdbx_seq_one_letter_code
_entity_poly.pdbx_strand_id
1 'polypeptide(L)'
;MTDQRLLKVEDLAIHYRTGAGPVQAVDGIHFDLRPGEALGLVGESGCGKTTAAKAMLRLLPPNGEVPRGRIDFDGRDLVGLDDESMRKVRWKEIAWISQAAMNALDPVYTVGDQILEAMNAHIKIDRKAAWAHAEELFRAVGIDPGRLSAYPHEMSGGMKQRAVIAMALALDPKLIIADEPTTALDVVTQAQILARLSKLRRERGMGLLFITHDISVVVQTCDRVAVMYGGHIMETGPVREVFGTPFHPYTMGLTNAFPTLEGAQRELISIPGSPPDLLHPPAGCRFAERCPFATERCVRETPPLHSVGPDRQSACHYPGQAAAFRVKAALNETWAVVGERLNEPVQGAGSIEHIDAETPLMLEVKELKKHFPVEQGFLDSLRGRNKDRKVHAVDGISFDLREGEILGLAGESGSGKTTTGEMLVRLLDITDGEIRFEGSDIAKLTGSELKTFRRRAQMIFQDPYQTLNPRFTIFDIVAEPLIIHRLAEGEALRQQVVEALERAGLKPAEVYAERFPHELSGGQRQRVAIARAIVLEPRFIVADEPVSMLDVSIRAGVLNLMHRFRNELGISFVYVSHDLPTIRYVADRTAIMYLGEIVEVGPTEQVVRERKHPYTQLLLEASPEPDPGVVKPPLESAGEIPSAVVPPNGCHFHTRCPRAMPHCGWEGRDVVTAMSEWRIAGHELEHLGSAEVAGLDVYIQVRNDNPEEAEHELMAVMGGKHPSLADAATVERDTEGQLVVRFEAQVSPQRRLIAREHSVACYLYE
;
A
#
# COMPACT_ATOMS: atom_id res chain seq x y z
N MET A 1 15.94 -36.57 3.02
CA MET A 1 14.78 -35.66 2.93
C MET A 1 14.25 -35.79 1.52
N THR A 2 13.03 -36.28 1.35
CA THR A 2 12.40 -36.59 0.07
C THR A 2 12.26 -35.33 -0.79
N ASP A 3 12.68 -35.41 -2.06
CA ASP A 3 12.60 -34.37 -3.11
C ASP A 3 11.15 -34.12 -3.59
N GLN A 4 10.18 -34.16 -2.66
CA GLN A 4 8.76 -34.05 -2.99
C GLN A 4 8.39 -32.58 -3.20
N ARG A 5 8.01 -32.24 -4.43
CA ARG A 5 7.48 -30.92 -4.79
C ARG A 5 5.97 -30.92 -4.61
N LEU A 6 5.44 -29.88 -3.97
CA LEU A 6 4.00 -29.68 -3.83
C LEU A 6 3.40 -29.17 -5.14
N LEU A 7 4.09 -28.23 -5.80
CA LEU A 7 3.74 -27.71 -7.11
C LEU A 7 4.98 -27.77 -8.01
N LYS A 8 4.79 -28.20 -9.26
CA LYS A 8 5.82 -28.18 -10.30
C LYS A 8 5.21 -27.64 -11.59
N VAL A 9 5.79 -26.57 -12.11
CA VAL A 9 5.40 -25.93 -13.36
C VAL A 9 6.53 -26.15 -14.37
N GLU A 10 6.20 -26.75 -15.52
CA GLU A 10 7.17 -27.13 -16.54
C GLU A 10 6.74 -26.66 -17.93
N ASP A 11 7.62 -25.89 -18.60
CA ASP A 11 7.41 -25.33 -19.95
C ASP A 11 6.02 -24.71 -20.13
N LEU A 12 5.52 -24.04 -19.09
CA LEU A 12 4.18 -23.47 -19.12
C LEU A 12 4.17 -22.29 -20.09
N ALA A 13 3.37 -22.39 -21.14
CA ALA A 13 3.06 -21.29 -22.03
C ALA A 13 1.56 -20.98 -21.97
N ILE A 14 1.21 -19.70 -22.03
CA ILE A 14 -0.18 -19.22 -21.96
C ILE A 14 -0.36 -18.14 -23.01
N HIS A 15 -1.28 -18.36 -23.93
CA HIS A 15 -1.57 -17.44 -25.02
C HIS A 15 -3.00 -16.89 -24.89
N TYR A 16 -3.19 -15.59 -25.19
CA TYR A 16 -4.51 -15.01 -25.36
C TYR A 16 -4.80 -14.74 -26.83
N ARG A 17 -5.94 -15.22 -27.31
CA ARG A 17 -6.43 -14.93 -28.65
C ARG A 17 -6.94 -13.48 -28.71
N THR A 18 -6.36 -12.70 -29.61
CA THR A 18 -6.79 -11.33 -29.92
C THR A 18 -6.97 -11.15 -31.42
N GLY A 19 -7.67 -10.07 -31.83
CA GLY A 19 -7.86 -9.76 -33.25
C GLY A 19 -6.56 -9.47 -34.01
N ALA A 20 -5.50 -9.05 -33.30
CA ALA A 20 -4.18 -8.76 -33.87
C ALA A 20 -3.25 -9.99 -33.91
N GLY A 21 -3.62 -11.11 -33.27
CA GLY A 21 -2.80 -12.30 -33.13
C GLY A 21 -2.78 -12.87 -31.70
N PRO A 22 -2.06 -13.99 -31.47
CA PRO A 22 -1.92 -14.56 -30.14
C PRO A 22 -0.93 -13.73 -29.30
N VAL A 23 -1.39 -13.18 -28.18
CA VAL A 23 -0.52 -12.56 -27.16
C VAL A 23 0.14 -13.67 -26.35
N GLN A 24 1.47 -13.72 -26.35
CA GLN A 24 2.27 -14.69 -25.60
C GLN A 24 2.50 -14.18 -24.17
N ALA A 25 1.49 -14.32 -23.31
CA ALA A 25 1.51 -13.77 -21.95
C ALA A 25 2.51 -14.47 -21.03
N VAL A 26 2.68 -15.77 -21.22
CA VAL A 26 3.68 -16.61 -20.53
C VAL A 26 4.26 -17.55 -21.58
N ASP A 27 5.58 -17.74 -21.59
CA ASP A 27 6.23 -18.53 -22.64
C ASP A 27 7.37 -19.37 -22.07
N GLY A 28 7.07 -20.62 -21.71
CA GLY A 28 8.07 -21.59 -21.27
C GLY A 28 8.64 -21.32 -19.88
N ILE A 29 7.78 -21.00 -18.90
CA ILE A 29 8.24 -20.82 -17.52
C ILE A 29 8.40 -22.15 -16.78
N HIS A 30 9.40 -22.19 -15.91
CA HIS A 30 9.72 -23.35 -15.07
C HIS A 30 9.95 -22.88 -13.64
N PHE A 31 9.24 -23.47 -12.69
CA PHE A 31 9.51 -23.32 -11.27
C PHE A 31 8.79 -24.39 -10.46
N ASP A 32 9.16 -24.48 -9.19
CA ASP A 32 8.65 -25.47 -8.27
C ASP A 32 8.42 -24.84 -6.89
N LEU A 33 7.57 -25.47 -6.08
CA LEU A 33 7.34 -25.11 -4.70
C LEU A 33 7.30 -26.37 -3.83
N ARG A 34 8.07 -26.37 -2.74
CA ARG A 34 8.13 -27.44 -1.74
C ARG A 34 7.03 -27.25 -0.67
N PRO A 35 6.54 -28.32 -0.03
CA PRO A 35 5.62 -28.18 1.10
C PRO A 35 6.16 -27.24 2.19
N GLY A 36 5.34 -26.31 2.68
CA GLY A 36 5.72 -25.31 3.71
C GLY A 36 6.57 -24.13 3.22
N GLU A 37 7.05 -24.16 1.96
CA GLU A 37 7.85 -23.10 1.35
C GLU A 37 6.98 -21.93 0.88
N ALA A 38 7.48 -20.71 1.05
CA ALA A 38 6.98 -19.54 0.36
C ALA A 38 7.85 -19.17 -0.84
N LEU A 39 7.24 -19.17 -2.03
CA LEU A 39 7.85 -18.72 -3.27
C LEU A 39 7.24 -17.38 -3.68
N GLY A 40 8.07 -16.35 -3.82
CA GLY A 40 7.69 -15.09 -4.42
C GLY A 40 7.74 -15.17 -5.94
N LEU A 41 6.70 -14.75 -6.66
CA LEU A 41 6.73 -14.54 -8.10
C LEU A 41 6.60 -13.04 -8.36
N VAL A 42 7.70 -12.41 -8.80
CA VAL A 42 7.81 -10.95 -8.89
C VAL A 42 8.16 -10.47 -10.28
N GLY A 43 7.87 -9.21 -10.58
CA GLY A 43 8.23 -8.57 -11.85
C GLY A 43 7.33 -7.39 -12.16
N GLU A 44 7.65 -6.64 -13.21
CA GLU A 44 6.83 -5.52 -13.71
C GLU A 44 5.39 -5.99 -14.07
N SER A 45 4.46 -5.04 -14.09
CA SER A 45 3.07 -5.28 -14.45
C SER A 45 2.96 -5.81 -15.88
N GLY A 46 2.01 -6.74 -16.10
CA GLY A 46 1.82 -7.36 -17.41
C GLY A 46 2.84 -8.45 -17.78
N CYS A 47 3.83 -8.76 -16.93
CA CYS A 47 4.82 -9.80 -17.26
C CYS A 47 4.29 -11.25 -17.21
N GLY A 48 3.04 -11.47 -16.76
CA GLY A 48 2.35 -12.77 -16.79
C GLY A 48 2.11 -13.46 -15.43
N LYS A 49 2.43 -12.82 -14.30
CA LYS A 49 2.31 -13.40 -12.94
C LYS A 49 0.90 -13.91 -12.59
N THR A 50 -0.10 -13.02 -12.63
CA THR A 50 -1.52 -13.36 -12.43
C THR A 50 -2.04 -14.34 -13.47
N THR A 51 -1.53 -14.27 -14.71
CA THR A 51 -1.91 -15.21 -15.77
C THR A 51 -1.43 -16.63 -15.44
N ALA A 52 -0.21 -16.79 -14.93
CA ALA A 52 0.30 -18.07 -14.45
C ALA A 52 -0.53 -18.63 -13.29
N ALA A 53 -0.89 -17.80 -12.30
CA ALA A 53 -1.78 -18.19 -11.20
C ALA A 53 -3.16 -18.66 -11.69
N LYS A 54 -3.80 -17.89 -12.60
CA LYS A 54 -5.09 -18.27 -13.19
C LYS A 54 -5.00 -19.58 -13.95
N ALA A 55 -3.93 -19.84 -14.68
CA ALA A 55 -3.73 -21.11 -15.38
C ALA A 55 -3.63 -22.30 -14.42
N MET A 56 -2.91 -22.16 -13.29
CA MET A 56 -2.83 -23.22 -12.26
C MET A 56 -4.19 -23.62 -11.71
N LEU A 57 -5.11 -22.66 -11.63
CA LEU A 57 -6.48 -22.90 -11.16
C LEU A 57 -7.47 -23.17 -12.28
N ARG A 58 -7.05 -23.24 -13.56
CA ARG A 58 -7.94 -23.32 -14.75
C ARG A 58 -8.98 -22.19 -14.79
N LEU A 59 -8.60 -20.98 -14.38
CA LEU A 59 -9.43 -19.75 -14.34
C LEU A 59 -9.11 -18.76 -15.48
N LEU A 60 -8.45 -19.23 -16.54
CA LEU A 60 -8.24 -18.41 -17.72
C LEU A 60 -9.59 -18.06 -18.38
N PRO A 61 -9.77 -16.82 -18.89
CA PRO A 61 -10.95 -16.46 -19.65
C PRO A 61 -11.04 -17.26 -20.95
N PRO A 62 -12.20 -17.27 -21.65
CA PRO A 62 -12.42 -18.10 -22.85
C PRO A 62 -11.44 -17.86 -24.02
N ASN A 63 -10.80 -16.69 -24.06
CA ASN A 63 -9.79 -16.36 -25.05
C ASN A 63 -8.36 -16.76 -24.64
N GLY A 64 -8.14 -17.21 -23.40
CA GLY A 64 -6.85 -17.71 -22.92
C GLY A 64 -6.74 -19.23 -23.04
N GLU A 65 -5.58 -19.72 -23.47
CA GLU A 65 -5.29 -21.15 -23.60
C GLU A 65 -3.88 -21.49 -23.12
N VAL A 66 -3.69 -22.75 -22.72
CA VAL A 66 -2.39 -23.33 -22.37
C VAL A 66 -1.96 -24.21 -23.54
N PRO A 67 -1.26 -23.68 -24.56
CA PRO A 67 -0.90 -24.46 -25.75
C PRO A 67 0.14 -25.54 -25.46
N ARG A 68 0.97 -25.35 -24.43
CA ARG A 68 1.97 -26.32 -23.96
C ARG A 68 2.32 -26.11 -22.50
N GLY A 69 2.95 -27.13 -21.93
CA GLY A 69 3.42 -27.17 -20.56
C GLY A 69 2.56 -28.04 -19.65
N ARG A 70 3.04 -28.24 -18.43
CA ARG A 70 2.43 -29.09 -17.42
C ARG A 70 2.41 -28.38 -16.07
N ILE A 71 1.32 -28.57 -15.32
CA ILE A 71 1.16 -28.04 -13.96
C ILE A 71 0.85 -29.23 -13.07
N ASP A 72 1.88 -29.76 -12.40
CA ASP A 72 1.75 -30.89 -11.48
C ASP A 72 1.58 -30.39 -10.05
N PHE A 73 0.52 -30.83 -9.37
CA PHE A 73 0.24 -30.51 -7.99
C PHE A 73 0.02 -31.80 -7.20
N ASP A 74 0.88 -32.03 -6.19
CA ASP A 74 0.89 -33.24 -5.36
C ASP A 74 0.87 -34.54 -6.18
N GLY A 75 1.62 -34.58 -7.29
CA GLY A 75 1.74 -35.74 -8.19
C GLY A 75 0.62 -35.85 -9.24
N ARG A 76 -0.28 -34.86 -9.33
CA ARG A 76 -1.41 -34.84 -10.28
C ARG A 76 -1.28 -33.66 -11.24
N ASP A 77 -1.31 -33.94 -12.53
CA ASP A 77 -1.39 -32.90 -13.57
C ASP A 77 -2.77 -32.23 -13.54
N LEU A 78 -2.79 -30.91 -13.33
CA LEU A 78 -3.99 -30.10 -13.25
C LEU A 78 -4.54 -29.72 -14.63
N VAL A 79 -3.69 -29.65 -15.67
CA VAL A 79 -4.11 -29.16 -17.00
C VAL A 79 -5.17 -30.06 -17.62
N GLY A 80 -5.04 -31.38 -17.45
CA GLY A 80 -5.93 -32.39 -18.01
C GLY A 80 -7.17 -32.74 -17.16
N LEU A 81 -7.38 -32.10 -16.01
CA LEU A 81 -8.53 -32.41 -15.16
C LEU A 81 -9.84 -31.89 -15.74
N ASP A 82 -10.91 -32.68 -15.60
CA ASP A 82 -12.28 -32.20 -15.84
C ASP A 82 -12.73 -31.19 -14.77
N ASP A 83 -13.86 -30.52 -15.02
CA ASP A 83 -14.34 -29.43 -14.16
C ASP A 83 -14.80 -29.92 -12.78
N GLU A 84 -15.30 -31.15 -12.65
CA GLU A 84 -15.70 -31.73 -11.37
C GLU A 84 -14.47 -32.05 -10.50
N SER A 85 -13.43 -32.62 -11.11
CA SER A 85 -12.16 -32.90 -10.45
C SER A 85 -11.48 -31.60 -10.06
N MET A 86 -11.48 -30.59 -10.93
CA MET A 86 -10.90 -29.29 -10.63
C MET A 86 -11.65 -28.57 -9.49
N ARG A 87 -12.97 -28.73 -9.39
CA ARG A 87 -13.75 -28.22 -8.24
C ARG A 87 -13.29 -28.80 -6.91
N LYS A 88 -12.79 -30.04 -6.89
CA LYS A 88 -12.23 -30.67 -5.67
C LYS A 88 -10.84 -30.13 -5.32
N VAL A 89 -10.11 -29.58 -6.30
CA VAL A 89 -8.81 -28.93 -6.10
C VAL A 89 -8.97 -27.50 -5.60
N ARG A 90 -9.80 -26.71 -6.30
CA ARG A 90 -10.05 -25.31 -5.96
C ARG A 90 -10.62 -25.22 -4.55
N TRP A 91 -10.15 -24.22 -3.81
CA TRP A 91 -10.49 -23.95 -2.41
C TRP A 91 -9.99 -24.98 -1.40
N LYS A 92 -10.23 -26.27 -1.65
CA LYS A 92 -9.90 -27.35 -0.72
C LYS A 92 -8.42 -27.70 -0.69
N GLU A 93 -7.77 -27.78 -1.85
CA GLU A 93 -6.35 -28.12 -1.94
C GLU A 93 -5.50 -26.89 -2.27
N ILE A 94 -6.03 -26.01 -3.14
CA ILE A 94 -5.41 -24.74 -3.52
C ILE A 94 -6.43 -23.62 -3.31
N ALA A 95 -6.14 -22.70 -2.40
CA ALA A 95 -6.92 -21.49 -2.19
C ALA A 95 -6.30 -20.30 -2.92
N TRP A 96 -7.13 -19.35 -3.34
CA TRP A 96 -6.70 -18.14 -4.04
C TRP A 96 -7.19 -16.90 -3.31
N ILE A 97 -6.25 -16.03 -2.96
CA ILE A 97 -6.54 -14.66 -2.54
C ILE A 97 -6.25 -13.79 -3.76
N SER A 98 -7.30 -13.34 -4.45
CA SER A 98 -7.17 -12.55 -5.68
C SER A 98 -6.79 -11.10 -5.41
N GLN A 99 -6.27 -10.43 -6.44
CA GLN A 99 -6.12 -8.98 -6.43
C GLN A 99 -7.48 -8.32 -6.17
N ALA A 100 -7.50 -7.25 -5.37
CA ALA A 100 -8.72 -6.56 -4.93
C ALA A 100 -9.75 -7.48 -4.23
N ALA A 101 -9.28 -8.56 -3.57
CA ALA A 101 -10.06 -9.52 -2.79
C ALA A 101 -11.12 -8.89 -1.87
N MET A 102 -10.87 -7.70 -1.33
CA MET A 102 -11.82 -6.97 -0.48
C MET A 102 -13.18 -6.70 -1.14
N ASN A 103 -13.22 -6.63 -2.48
CA ASN A 103 -14.44 -6.45 -3.27
C ASN A 103 -15.14 -7.79 -3.62
N ALA A 104 -14.54 -8.93 -3.25
CA ALA A 104 -15.11 -10.25 -3.50
C ALA A 104 -16.19 -10.65 -2.47
N LEU A 105 -16.22 -9.98 -1.31
CA LEU A 105 -17.26 -10.20 -0.31
C LEU A 105 -18.58 -9.60 -0.79
N ASP A 106 -19.66 -10.41 -0.73
CA ASP A 106 -20.99 -9.94 -1.08
C ASP A 106 -21.52 -9.00 0.02
N PRO A 107 -21.84 -7.73 -0.30
CA PRO A 107 -22.23 -6.74 0.68
C PRO A 107 -23.60 -7.00 1.33
N VAL A 108 -24.44 -7.90 0.79
CA VAL A 108 -25.78 -8.18 1.32
C VAL A 108 -25.84 -9.39 2.26
N TYR A 109 -24.75 -10.14 2.41
CA TYR A 109 -24.65 -11.27 3.33
C TYR A 109 -23.67 -10.98 4.48
N THR A 110 -23.88 -11.62 5.62
CA THR A 110 -22.91 -11.58 6.71
C THR A 110 -21.63 -12.32 6.29
N VAL A 111 -20.50 -11.91 6.84
CA VAL A 111 -19.21 -12.54 6.51
C VAL A 111 -19.16 -14.01 6.96
N GLY A 112 -19.75 -14.33 8.12
CA GLY A 112 -19.86 -15.69 8.61
C GLY A 112 -20.66 -16.59 7.69
N ASP A 113 -21.82 -16.13 7.18
CA ASP A 113 -22.62 -16.92 6.24
C ASP A 113 -21.84 -17.23 4.94
N GLN A 114 -21.06 -16.27 4.43
CA GLN A 114 -20.21 -16.47 3.23
C GLN A 114 -19.10 -17.50 3.47
N ILE A 115 -18.47 -17.50 4.66
CA ILE A 115 -17.48 -18.52 5.05
C ILE A 115 -18.12 -19.90 5.15
N LEU A 116 -19.31 -19.98 5.74
CA LEU A 116 -20.08 -21.22 5.85
C LEU A 116 -20.50 -21.75 4.48
N GLU A 117 -20.89 -20.88 3.55
CA GLU A 117 -21.21 -21.25 2.17
C GLU A 117 -19.99 -21.90 1.48
N ALA A 118 -18.81 -21.28 1.62
CA ALA A 118 -17.56 -21.83 1.08
C ALA A 118 -17.26 -23.23 1.63
N MET A 119 -17.47 -23.47 2.94
CA MET A 119 -17.30 -24.81 3.52
C MET A 119 -18.33 -25.81 2.97
N ASN A 120 -19.62 -25.46 2.99
CA ASN A 120 -20.72 -26.33 2.57
C ASN A 120 -20.68 -26.68 1.08
N ALA A 121 -20.05 -25.84 0.25
CA ALA A 121 -19.86 -26.10 -1.17
C ALA A 121 -18.89 -27.27 -1.47
N HIS A 122 -18.07 -27.67 -0.49
CA HIS A 122 -17.00 -28.67 -0.66
C HIS A 122 -17.04 -29.84 0.33
N ILE A 123 -17.56 -29.65 1.54
CA ILE A 123 -17.63 -30.68 2.59
C ILE A 123 -19.02 -30.76 3.23
N LYS A 124 -19.35 -31.93 3.80
CA LYS A 124 -20.53 -32.09 4.66
C LYS A 124 -20.15 -31.69 6.08
N ILE A 125 -20.61 -30.53 6.52
CA ILE A 125 -20.42 -30.01 7.87
C ILE A 125 -21.75 -29.44 8.34
N ASP A 126 -22.12 -29.64 9.61
CA ASP A 126 -23.31 -28.99 10.15
C ASP A 126 -23.03 -27.53 10.48
N ARG A 127 -24.09 -26.71 10.53
CA ARG A 127 -23.97 -25.26 10.75
C ARG A 127 -23.24 -24.92 12.06
N LYS A 128 -23.41 -25.72 13.13
CA LYS A 128 -22.81 -25.44 14.44
C LYS A 128 -21.30 -25.67 14.39
N ALA A 129 -20.85 -26.79 13.83
CA ALA A 129 -19.44 -27.07 13.64
C ALA A 129 -18.78 -26.06 12.67
N ALA A 130 -19.45 -25.71 11.58
CA ALA A 130 -18.93 -24.74 10.61
C ALA A 130 -18.77 -23.34 11.23
N TRP A 131 -19.74 -22.91 12.04
CA TRP A 131 -19.65 -21.63 12.76
C TRP A 131 -18.50 -21.63 13.78
N ALA A 132 -18.35 -22.69 14.57
CA ALA A 132 -17.24 -22.81 15.52
C ALA A 132 -15.87 -22.78 14.82
N HIS A 133 -15.75 -23.41 13.65
CA HIS A 133 -14.53 -23.33 12.85
C HIS A 133 -14.30 -21.93 12.27
N ALA A 134 -15.37 -21.24 11.83
CA ALA A 134 -15.27 -19.84 11.40
C ALA A 134 -14.80 -18.91 12.54
N GLU A 135 -15.23 -19.15 13.78
CA GLU A 135 -14.75 -18.41 14.96
C GLU A 135 -13.25 -18.63 15.19
N GLU A 136 -12.79 -19.88 15.09
CA GLU A 136 -11.36 -20.21 15.17
C GLU A 136 -10.54 -19.48 14.10
N LEU A 137 -11.02 -19.49 12.84
CA LEU A 137 -10.38 -18.79 11.74
C LEU A 137 -10.33 -17.27 11.97
N PHE A 138 -11.41 -16.68 12.49
CA PHE A 138 -11.44 -15.26 12.86
C PHE A 138 -10.40 -14.92 13.92
N ARG A 139 -10.29 -15.72 15.00
CA ARG A 139 -9.22 -15.54 16.01
C ARG A 139 -7.84 -15.63 15.35
N ALA A 140 -7.63 -16.63 14.49
CA ALA A 140 -6.37 -16.88 13.80
C ALA A 140 -5.94 -15.70 12.92
N VAL A 141 -6.89 -15.07 12.22
CA VAL A 141 -6.62 -13.84 11.42
C VAL A 141 -6.71 -12.55 12.24
N GLY A 142 -6.96 -12.60 13.55
CA GLY A 142 -7.00 -11.43 14.42
C GLY A 142 -8.25 -10.59 14.28
N ILE A 143 -9.41 -11.23 14.11
CA ILE A 143 -10.73 -10.60 14.14
C ILE A 143 -11.50 -11.21 15.31
N ASP A 144 -12.23 -10.37 16.07
CA ASP A 144 -13.16 -10.84 17.10
C ASP A 144 -14.20 -11.77 16.45
N PRO A 145 -14.36 -13.01 16.93
CA PRO A 145 -15.41 -13.93 16.47
C PRO A 145 -16.81 -13.33 16.46
N GLY A 146 -17.10 -12.37 17.34
CA GLY A 146 -18.35 -11.61 17.36
C GLY A 146 -18.65 -10.84 16.07
N ARG A 147 -17.65 -10.63 15.20
CA ARG A 147 -17.79 -9.96 13.89
C ARG A 147 -18.24 -10.89 12.76
N LEU A 148 -18.40 -12.19 13.00
CA LEU A 148 -18.94 -13.11 11.96
C LEU A 148 -20.35 -12.70 11.50
N SER A 149 -21.14 -12.09 12.38
CA SER A 149 -22.47 -11.56 12.05
C SER A 149 -22.45 -10.19 11.37
N ALA A 150 -21.28 -9.56 11.23
CA ALA A 150 -21.15 -8.27 10.57
C ALA A 150 -21.26 -8.41 9.04
N TYR A 151 -21.80 -7.38 8.41
CA TYR A 151 -21.77 -7.22 6.97
C TYR A 151 -20.42 -6.62 6.52
N PRO A 152 -19.99 -6.86 5.27
CA PRO A 152 -18.73 -6.30 4.79
C PRO A 152 -18.63 -4.78 4.94
N HIS A 153 -19.71 -4.02 4.70
CA HIS A 153 -19.70 -2.56 4.82
C HIS A 153 -19.53 -2.05 6.27
N GLU A 154 -19.69 -2.91 7.27
CA GLU A 154 -19.45 -2.60 8.69
C GLU A 154 -18.00 -2.87 9.12
N MET A 155 -17.17 -3.42 8.22
CA MET A 155 -15.78 -3.79 8.48
C MET A 155 -14.80 -2.81 7.81
N SER A 156 -13.67 -2.57 8.48
CA SER A 156 -12.56 -1.80 7.88
C SER A 156 -11.94 -2.54 6.71
N GLY A 157 -11.15 -1.83 5.88
CA GLY A 157 -10.49 -2.46 4.73
C GLY A 157 -9.57 -3.62 5.11
N GLY A 158 -8.76 -3.43 6.15
CA GLY A 158 -7.91 -4.49 6.71
C GLY A 158 -8.71 -5.66 7.28
N MET A 159 -9.82 -5.39 7.97
CA MET A 159 -10.71 -6.46 8.46
C MET A 159 -11.33 -7.26 7.32
N LYS A 160 -11.78 -6.62 6.24
CA LYS A 160 -12.28 -7.32 5.03
C LYS A 160 -11.21 -8.23 4.45
N GLN A 161 -9.97 -7.73 4.32
CA GLN A 161 -8.88 -8.53 3.79
C GLN A 161 -8.57 -9.75 4.68
N ARG A 162 -8.52 -9.56 6.00
CA ARG A 162 -8.34 -10.65 6.97
C ARG A 162 -9.49 -11.65 6.94
N ALA A 163 -10.73 -11.19 6.75
CA ALA A 163 -11.88 -12.07 6.55
C ALA A 163 -11.79 -12.90 5.26
N VAL A 164 -11.31 -12.33 4.15
CA VAL A 164 -11.06 -13.09 2.92
C VAL A 164 -9.95 -14.14 3.14
N ILE A 165 -8.90 -13.81 3.90
CA ILE A 165 -7.87 -14.79 4.29
C ILE A 165 -8.48 -15.92 5.11
N ALA A 166 -9.34 -15.61 6.10
CA ALA A 166 -10.04 -16.62 6.88
C ALA A 166 -10.91 -17.53 5.98
N MET A 167 -11.63 -16.94 5.02
CA MET A 167 -12.45 -17.67 4.05
C MET A 167 -11.61 -18.58 3.14
N ALA A 168 -10.43 -18.12 2.70
CA ALA A 168 -9.49 -18.91 1.91
C ALA A 168 -8.90 -20.10 2.72
N LEU A 169 -8.79 -19.95 4.05
CA LEU A 169 -8.29 -20.98 4.96
C LEU A 169 -9.37 -21.95 5.46
N ALA A 170 -10.63 -21.73 5.08
CA ALA A 170 -11.79 -22.47 5.60
C ALA A 170 -11.76 -23.98 5.39
N LEU A 171 -10.91 -24.49 4.49
CA LEU A 171 -10.77 -25.91 4.17
C LEU A 171 -9.35 -26.44 4.33
N ASP A 172 -8.48 -25.71 5.06
CA ASP A 172 -7.07 -26.09 5.30
C ASP A 172 -6.31 -26.42 4.01
N PRO A 173 -6.19 -25.46 3.06
CA PRO A 173 -5.57 -25.72 1.76
C PRO A 173 -4.09 -26.06 1.92
N LYS A 174 -3.57 -26.97 1.08
CA LYS A 174 -2.15 -27.29 1.04
C LYS A 174 -1.32 -26.15 0.42
N LEU A 175 -1.91 -25.36 -0.47
CA LEU A 175 -1.27 -24.23 -1.14
C LEU A 175 -2.20 -23.02 -1.14
N ILE A 176 -1.63 -21.86 -0.79
CA ILE A 176 -2.27 -20.56 -0.99
C ILE A 176 -1.56 -19.85 -2.13
N ILE A 177 -2.32 -19.44 -3.14
CA ILE A 177 -1.87 -18.46 -4.13
C ILE A 177 -2.37 -17.10 -3.66
N ALA A 178 -1.47 -16.19 -3.35
CA ALA A 178 -1.81 -14.85 -2.91
C ALA A 178 -1.36 -13.85 -3.97
N ASP A 179 -2.32 -13.29 -4.72
CA ASP A 179 -2.08 -12.36 -5.82
C ASP A 179 -2.32 -10.92 -5.37
N GLU A 180 -1.23 -10.20 -5.11
CA GLU A 180 -1.28 -8.83 -4.58
C GLU A 180 -2.18 -8.68 -3.33
N PRO A 181 -1.99 -9.53 -2.30
CA PRO A 181 -2.94 -9.66 -1.18
C PRO A 181 -2.93 -8.46 -0.22
N THR A 182 -2.03 -7.50 -0.40
CA THR A 182 -1.91 -6.32 0.47
C THR A 182 -1.96 -4.99 -0.30
N THR A 183 -2.24 -5.02 -1.61
CA THR A 183 -2.38 -3.80 -2.40
C THR A 183 -3.51 -2.94 -1.86
N ALA A 184 -3.33 -1.61 -1.88
CA ALA A 184 -4.27 -0.59 -1.36
C ALA A 184 -4.49 -0.60 0.17
N LEU A 185 -3.61 -1.27 0.93
CA LEU A 185 -3.55 -1.15 2.39
C LEU A 185 -2.36 -0.28 2.81
N ASP A 186 -2.48 0.38 3.96
CA ASP A 186 -1.36 1.09 4.56
C ASP A 186 -0.25 0.13 5.03
N VAL A 187 0.96 0.67 5.25
CA VAL A 187 2.14 -0.13 5.61
C VAL A 187 1.98 -0.94 6.90
N VAL A 188 1.21 -0.46 7.88
CA VAL A 188 1.02 -1.13 9.17
C VAL A 188 0.07 -2.31 9.02
N THR A 189 -1.09 -2.07 8.40
CA THR A 189 -2.07 -3.12 8.11
C THR A 189 -1.47 -4.18 7.20
N GLN A 190 -0.69 -3.78 6.18
CA GLN A 190 0.07 -4.69 5.33
C GLN A 190 1.00 -5.58 6.15
N ALA A 191 1.88 -5.00 6.99
CA ALA A 191 2.83 -5.75 7.80
C ALA A 191 2.12 -6.76 8.74
N GLN A 192 0.99 -6.36 9.35
CA GLN A 192 0.17 -7.25 10.19
C GLN A 192 -0.39 -8.45 9.42
N ILE A 193 -0.94 -8.20 8.24
CA ILE A 193 -1.51 -9.26 7.40
C ILE A 193 -0.42 -10.24 6.95
N LEU A 194 0.73 -9.74 6.51
CA LEU A 194 1.85 -10.58 6.07
C LEU A 194 2.44 -11.40 7.21
N ALA A 195 2.58 -10.82 8.40
CA ALA A 195 3.06 -11.51 9.60
C ALA A 195 2.12 -12.68 9.96
N ARG A 196 0.79 -12.44 9.95
CA ARG A 196 -0.22 -13.47 10.21
C ARG A 196 -0.25 -14.55 9.15
N LEU A 197 -0.24 -14.19 7.87
CA LEU A 197 -0.20 -15.16 6.77
C LEU A 197 1.04 -16.05 6.87
N SER A 198 2.20 -15.46 7.19
CA SER A 198 3.46 -16.20 7.40
C SER A 198 3.39 -17.13 8.62
N LYS A 199 2.76 -16.70 9.71
CA LYS A 199 2.53 -17.53 10.90
C LYS A 199 1.64 -18.73 10.57
N LEU A 200 0.49 -18.47 9.95
CA LEU A 200 -0.47 -19.51 9.56
C LEU A 200 0.14 -20.52 8.59
N ARG A 201 0.92 -20.04 7.60
CA ARG A 201 1.70 -20.88 6.69
C ARG A 201 2.57 -21.89 7.46
N ARG A 202 3.33 -21.41 8.44
CA ARG A 202 4.24 -22.23 9.25
C ARG A 202 3.48 -23.22 10.15
N GLU A 203 2.45 -22.75 10.83
CA GLU A 203 1.66 -23.58 11.77
C GLU A 203 0.89 -24.70 11.06
N ARG A 204 0.38 -24.43 9.86
CA ARG A 204 -0.42 -25.39 9.07
C ARG A 204 0.38 -26.15 8.01
N GLY A 205 1.68 -25.86 7.86
CA GLY A 205 2.55 -26.51 6.88
C GLY A 205 2.16 -26.24 5.41
N MET A 206 1.50 -25.12 5.14
CA MET A 206 0.98 -24.76 3.81
C MET A 206 2.09 -24.21 2.91
N GLY A 207 2.05 -24.52 1.63
CA GLY A 207 2.80 -23.77 0.61
C GLY A 207 2.21 -22.38 0.38
N LEU A 208 3.05 -21.41 0.03
CA LEU A 208 2.60 -20.06 -0.34
C LEU A 208 3.24 -19.63 -1.67
N LEU A 209 2.43 -19.43 -2.71
CA LEU A 209 2.85 -18.71 -3.91
C LEU A 209 2.42 -17.25 -3.77
N PHE A 210 3.39 -16.38 -3.49
CA PHE A 210 3.15 -14.96 -3.23
C PHE A 210 3.47 -14.14 -4.47
N ILE A 211 2.47 -13.51 -5.08
CA ILE A 211 2.63 -12.69 -6.27
C ILE A 211 2.53 -11.22 -5.86
N THR A 212 3.55 -10.44 -6.21
CA THR A 212 3.58 -8.99 -5.98
C THR A 212 4.55 -8.33 -6.95
N HIS A 213 4.46 -7.02 -7.09
CA HIS A 213 5.47 -6.20 -7.74
C HIS A 213 6.44 -5.53 -6.74
N ASP A 214 6.20 -5.65 -5.42
CA ASP A 214 7.03 -5.09 -4.36
C ASP A 214 8.07 -6.10 -3.84
N ILE A 215 9.35 -5.83 -4.12
CA ILE A 215 10.49 -6.65 -3.71
C ILE A 215 10.65 -6.67 -2.19
N SER A 216 10.42 -5.53 -1.53
CA SER A 216 10.62 -5.37 -0.10
C SER A 216 9.69 -6.31 0.69
N VAL A 217 8.46 -6.47 0.20
CA VAL A 217 7.49 -7.42 0.76
C VAL A 217 7.94 -8.87 0.54
N VAL A 218 8.51 -9.19 -0.63
CA VAL A 218 8.99 -10.55 -0.95
C VAL A 218 10.20 -10.93 -0.12
N VAL A 219 11.16 -10.02 0.07
CA VAL A 219 12.34 -10.21 0.93
C VAL A 219 11.93 -10.55 2.36
N GLN A 220 10.85 -9.94 2.85
CA GLN A 220 10.33 -10.16 4.20
C GLN A 220 9.49 -11.45 4.35
N THR A 221 8.77 -11.87 3.30
CA THR A 221 7.71 -12.89 3.41
C THR A 221 8.10 -14.25 2.81
N CYS A 222 8.97 -14.28 1.80
CA CYS A 222 9.25 -15.46 1.00
C CYS A 222 10.60 -16.11 1.34
N ASP A 223 10.72 -17.41 1.08
CA ASP A 223 11.97 -18.16 1.25
C ASP A 223 12.78 -18.14 -0.06
N ARG A 224 12.09 -18.34 -1.20
CA ARG A 224 12.63 -18.28 -2.56
C ARG A 224 11.87 -17.26 -3.41
N VAL A 225 12.48 -16.83 -4.51
CA VAL A 225 11.88 -15.92 -5.49
C VAL A 225 12.10 -16.43 -6.91
N ALA A 226 11.13 -16.19 -7.78
CA ALA A 226 11.22 -16.28 -9.23
C ALA A 226 10.93 -14.88 -9.82
N VAL A 227 11.95 -14.27 -10.42
CA VAL A 227 11.87 -12.94 -11.04
C VAL A 227 11.45 -13.11 -12.49
N MET A 228 10.30 -12.54 -12.86
CA MET A 228 9.65 -12.70 -14.16
C MET A 228 9.69 -11.39 -14.96
N TYR A 229 9.94 -11.52 -16.27
CA TYR A 229 9.92 -10.39 -17.22
C TYR A 229 9.48 -10.86 -18.60
N GLY A 230 8.55 -10.13 -19.23
CA GLY A 230 8.10 -10.41 -20.60
C GLY A 230 7.69 -11.87 -20.85
N GLY A 231 6.98 -12.52 -19.92
CA GLY A 231 6.52 -13.90 -20.04
C GLY A 231 7.53 -14.99 -19.63
N HIS A 232 8.77 -14.64 -19.21
CA HIS A 232 9.83 -15.59 -18.85
C HIS A 232 10.38 -15.39 -17.43
N ILE A 233 10.94 -16.44 -16.84
CA ILE A 233 11.73 -16.35 -15.60
C ILE A 233 13.16 -15.92 -15.94
N MET A 234 13.58 -14.79 -15.37
CA MET A 234 14.91 -14.20 -15.55
C MET A 234 15.92 -14.68 -14.51
N GLU A 235 15.46 -14.88 -13.27
CA GLU A 235 16.31 -15.32 -12.17
C GLU A 235 15.47 -16.02 -11.11
N THR A 236 16.00 -17.07 -10.49
CA THR A 236 15.33 -17.80 -9.39
C THR A 236 16.33 -18.25 -8.34
N GLY A 237 15.89 -18.32 -7.09
CA GLY A 237 16.69 -18.85 -5.98
C GLY A 237 16.29 -18.28 -4.61
N PRO A 238 17.10 -18.50 -3.56
CA PRO A 238 16.85 -17.94 -2.23
C PRO A 238 16.72 -16.42 -2.30
N VAL A 239 15.65 -15.87 -1.72
CA VAL A 239 15.25 -14.47 -1.94
C VAL A 239 16.36 -13.47 -1.62
N ARG A 240 17.04 -13.68 -0.48
CA ARG A 240 18.12 -12.80 0.00
C ARG A 240 19.35 -12.86 -0.88
N GLU A 241 19.63 -14.02 -1.47
CA GLU A 241 20.77 -14.19 -2.37
C GLU A 241 20.52 -13.57 -3.75
N VAL A 242 19.31 -13.74 -4.28
CA VAL A 242 18.89 -13.17 -5.57
C VAL A 242 18.93 -11.64 -5.53
N PHE A 243 18.36 -11.02 -4.49
CA PHE A 243 18.35 -9.56 -4.39
C PHE A 243 19.65 -8.96 -3.82
N GLY A 244 20.40 -9.71 -3.00
CA GLY A 244 21.69 -9.25 -2.48
C GLY A 244 22.84 -9.39 -3.47
N THR A 245 22.81 -10.42 -4.32
CA THR A 245 23.87 -10.69 -5.32
C THR A 245 23.29 -11.10 -6.68
N PRO A 246 22.49 -10.24 -7.34
CA PRO A 246 21.81 -10.59 -8.58
C PRO A 246 22.78 -10.95 -9.70
N PHE A 247 22.38 -11.94 -10.51
CA PHE A 247 23.10 -12.34 -11.73
C PHE A 247 22.53 -11.72 -13.00
N HIS A 248 21.22 -11.46 -13.04
CA HIS A 248 20.58 -10.92 -14.23
C HIS A 248 20.53 -9.38 -14.20
N PRO A 249 20.88 -8.66 -15.30
CA PRO A 249 20.84 -7.20 -15.35
C PRO A 249 19.48 -6.57 -15.02
N TYR A 250 18.38 -7.23 -15.37
CA TYR A 250 17.04 -6.79 -14.95
C TYR A 250 16.88 -6.82 -13.42
N THR A 251 17.27 -7.91 -12.75
CA THR A 251 17.23 -7.99 -11.29
C THR A 251 18.12 -6.91 -10.65
N MET A 252 19.29 -6.62 -11.26
CA MET A 252 20.16 -5.52 -10.80
C MET A 252 19.45 -4.16 -10.88
N GLY A 253 18.80 -3.86 -12.03
CA GLY A 253 18.04 -2.62 -12.20
C GLY A 253 16.87 -2.52 -11.22
N LEU A 254 16.16 -3.62 -11.00
CA LEU A 254 15.05 -3.67 -10.04
C LEU A 254 15.53 -3.39 -8.62
N THR A 255 16.61 -4.04 -8.15
CA THR A 255 17.17 -3.81 -6.82
C THR A 255 17.61 -2.35 -6.63
N ASN A 256 18.20 -1.74 -7.66
CA ASN A 256 18.72 -0.36 -7.59
C ASN A 256 17.63 0.73 -7.75
N ALA A 257 16.39 0.35 -8.07
CA ALA A 257 15.27 1.28 -8.28
C ALA A 257 14.47 1.58 -7.00
N PHE A 258 14.76 0.87 -5.89
CA PHE A 258 14.07 1.07 -4.62
C PHE A 258 14.79 2.06 -3.70
N PRO A 259 14.07 3.01 -3.08
CA PRO A 259 14.61 3.79 -1.97
C PRO A 259 14.73 2.94 -0.70
N THR A 260 15.78 3.17 0.08
CA THR A 260 16.02 2.51 1.37
C THR A 260 15.72 3.45 2.54
N LEU A 261 15.27 2.92 3.68
CA LEU A 261 15.10 3.72 4.90
C LEU A 261 16.40 3.97 5.64
N GLU A 262 17.37 3.07 5.48
CA GLU A 262 18.70 3.17 6.09
C GLU A 262 19.78 3.44 5.04
N GLY A 263 20.93 3.97 5.49
CA GLY A 263 22.07 4.27 4.61
C GLY A 263 22.03 5.63 3.92
N ALA A 264 22.97 5.86 3.01
CA ALA A 264 23.10 7.11 2.27
C ALA A 264 22.01 7.23 1.20
N GLN A 265 21.36 8.39 1.11
CA GLN A 265 20.50 8.71 -0.03
C GLN A 265 21.36 8.70 -1.30
N ARG A 266 20.97 7.85 -2.25
CA ARG A 266 21.54 7.78 -3.59
C ARG A 266 20.42 8.02 -4.59
N GLU A 267 20.77 8.57 -5.72
CA GLU A 267 19.84 8.74 -6.82
C GLU A 267 19.28 7.38 -7.25
N LEU A 268 17.95 7.30 -7.42
CA LEU A 268 17.31 6.05 -7.79
C LEU A 268 17.58 5.74 -9.26
N ILE A 269 17.90 4.48 -9.53
CA ILE A 269 18.02 3.97 -10.90
C ILE A 269 16.63 3.77 -11.49
N SER A 270 16.36 4.36 -12.65
CA SER A 270 15.17 4.05 -13.43
C SER A 270 15.55 3.19 -14.63
N ILE A 271 14.86 2.06 -14.80
CA ILE A 271 15.04 1.19 -15.98
C ILE A 271 14.28 1.82 -17.16
N PRO A 272 14.97 2.29 -18.22
CA PRO A 272 14.33 3.05 -19.30
C PRO A 272 13.49 2.15 -20.19
N GLY A 273 12.57 2.73 -20.95
CA GLY A 273 11.69 2.01 -21.86
C GLY A 273 10.52 1.33 -21.17
N SER A 274 9.69 0.70 -22.00
CA SER A 274 8.55 -0.12 -21.57
C SER A 274 8.84 -1.62 -21.73
N PRO A 275 8.13 -2.51 -21.01
CA PRO A 275 8.14 -3.94 -21.30
C PRO A 275 7.91 -4.25 -22.79
N PRO A 276 8.46 -5.37 -23.31
CA PRO A 276 8.29 -5.74 -24.71
C PRO A 276 6.82 -5.99 -25.07
N ASP A 277 6.47 -5.76 -26.34
CA ASP A 277 5.17 -6.17 -26.88
C ASP A 277 5.06 -7.69 -26.89
N LEU A 278 4.05 -8.22 -26.19
CA LEU A 278 3.81 -9.66 -26.08
C LEU A 278 3.05 -10.24 -27.30
N LEU A 279 2.54 -9.40 -28.21
CA LEU A 279 2.06 -9.84 -29.52
C LEU A 279 3.21 -10.26 -30.44
N HIS A 280 4.31 -9.49 -30.41
CA HIS A 280 5.50 -9.70 -31.24
C HIS A 280 6.76 -9.69 -30.37
N PRO A 281 6.92 -10.68 -29.50
CA PRO A 281 7.94 -10.58 -28.47
C PRO A 281 9.34 -10.85 -29.06
N PRO A 282 10.42 -10.26 -28.49
CA PRO A 282 11.77 -10.33 -29.06
C PRO A 282 12.24 -11.76 -29.32
N ALA A 283 12.94 -11.99 -30.43
CA ALA A 283 13.43 -13.32 -30.81
C ALA A 283 14.49 -13.89 -29.84
N GLY A 284 15.26 -13.01 -29.20
CA GLY A 284 16.29 -13.38 -28.21
C GLY A 284 15.85 -13.17 -26.75
N CYS A 285 16.78 -12.72 -25.92
CA CYS A 285 16.50 -12.32 -24.53
C CYS A 285 15.41 -11.24 -24.50
N ARG A 286 14.32 -11.48 -23.75
CA ARG A 286 13.21 -10.53 -23.61
C ARG A 286 13.64 -9.16 -23.09
N PHE A 287 14.73 -9.09 -22.32
CA PHE A 287 15.25 -7.85 -21.75
C PHE A 287 16.35 -7.18 -22.60
N ALA A 288 16.74 -7.73 -23.76
CA ALA A 288 17.88 -7.25 -24.53
C ALA A 288 17.79 -5.75 -24.89
N GLU A 289 16.62 -5.25 -25.26
CA GLU A 289 16.43 -3.85 -25.65
C GLU A 289 16.69 -2.88 -24.49
N ARG A 290 16.29 -3.26 -23.27
CA ARG A 290 16.43 -2.47 -22.04
C ARG A 290 17.70 -2.80 -21.24
N CYS A 291 18.49 -3.77 -21.70
CA CYS A 291 19.72 -4.17 -21.02
C CYS A 291 20.90 -3.28 -21.47
N PRO A 292 21.61 -2.62 -20.54
CA PRO A 292 22.79 -1.83 -20.87
C PRO A 292 24.00 -2.68 -21.29
N PHE A 293 23.95 -3.99 -21.05
CA PHE A 293 25.02 -4.95 -21.38
C PHE A 293 24.63 -5.89 -22.54
N ALA A 294 23.55 -5.61 -23.26
CA ALA A 294 23.11 -6.46 -24.36
C ALA A 294 24.16 -6.54 -25.46
N THR A 295 24.35 -7.75 -25.99
CA THR A 295 25.19 -8.04 -27.16
C THR A 295 24.31 -8.52 -28.31
N GLU A 296 24.88 -8.67 -29.52
CA GLU A 296 24.15 -9.24 -30.66
C GLU A 296 23.58 -10.63 -30.35
N ARG A 297 24.28 -11.43 -29.54
CA ARG A 297 23.79 -12.75 -29.10
C ARG A 297 22.50 -12.62 -28.28
N CYS A 298 22.43 -11.63 -27.38
CA CYS A 298 21.21 -11.38 -26.59
C CYS A 298 20.01 -11.04 -27.47
N VAL A 299 20.20 -10.39 -28.62
CA VAL A 299 19.10 -10.04 -29.53
C VAL A 299 18.62 -11.25 -30.35
N ARG A 300 19.52 -12.18 -30.67
CA ARG A 300 19.23 -13.31 -31.57
C ARG A 300 18.83 -14.61 -30.86
N GLU A 301 19.29 -14.81 -29.62
CA GLU A 301 19.14 -16.07 -28.90
C GLU A 301 18.50 -15.85 -27.53
N THR A 302 17.47 -16.64 -27.21
CA THR A 302 16.88 -16.68 -25.87
C THR A 302 17.86 -17.39 -24.92
N PRO A 303 18.33 -16.73 -23.84
CA PRO A 303 19.21 -17.37 -22.88
C PRO A 303 18.44 -18.45 -22.12
N PRO A 304 18.97 -19.69 -22.01
CA PRO A 304 18.35 -20.70 -21.17
C PRO A 304 18.58 -20.36 -19.69
N LEU A 305 17.77 -20.95 -18.81
CA LEU A 305 17.87 -20.75 -17.36
C LEU A 305 19.06 -21.53 -16.79
N HIS A 306 20.25 -20.90 -16.79
CA HIS A 306 21.50 -21.53 -16.34
C HIS A 306 21.59 -21.63 -14.82
N SER A 307 22.08 -22.75 -14.29
CA SER A 307 22.45 -22.82 -12.87
C SER A 307 23.67 -21.92 -12.60
N VAL A 308 23.55 -21.02 -11.62
CA VAL A 308 24.60 -20.05 -11.22
C VAL A 308 25.03 -20.23 -9.76
N GLY A 309 24.51 -21.25 -9.10
CA GLY A 309 24.78 -21.60 -7.72
C GLY A 309 23.81 -22.68 -7.22
N PRO A 310 23.98 -23.16 -5.98
CA PRO A 310 23.03 -24.09 -5.35
C PRO A 310 21.63 -23.49 -5.33
N ASP A 311 20.65 -24.20 -5.89
CA ASP A 311 19.25 -23.74 -6.00
C ASP A 311 19.07 -22.34 -6.64
N ARG A 312 20.06 -21.86 -7.41
CA ARG A 312 20.03 -20.57 -8.12
C ARG A 312 20.15 -20.73 -9.61
N GLN A 313 19.32 -20.02 -10.35
CA GLN A 313 19.40 -20.00 -11.81
C GLN A 313 19.18 -18.60 -12.38
N SER A 314 19.79 -18.30 -13.53
CA SER A 314 19.66 -17.03 -14.23
C SER A 314 19.61 -17.23 -15.75
N ALA A 315 18.66 -16.58 -16.40
CA ALA A 315 18.49 -16.55 -17.85
C ALA A 315 19.30 -15.39 -18.46
N CYS A 316 20.62 -15.37 -18.19
CA CYS A 316 21.56 -14.44 -18.79
C CYS A 316 22.59 -15.21 -19.61
N HIS A 317 22.99 -14.70 -20.78
CA HIS A 317 24.09 -15.28 -21.56
C HIS A 317 25.46 -15.15 -20.89
N TYR A 318 25.59 -14.24 -19.90
CA TYR A 318 26.88 -13.87 -19.29
C TYR A 318 26.86 -13.90 -17.76
N PRO A 319 26.43 -15.00 -17.10
CA PRO A 319 26.35 -15.06 -15.64
C PRO A 319 27.73 -14.89 -14.98
N GLY A 320 28.82 -15.31 -15.66
CA GLY A 320 30.19 -15.12 -15.18
C GLY A 320 30.66 -13.65 -15.13
N GLN A 321 29.95 -12.72 -15.80
CA GLN A 321 30.26 -11.29 -15.75
C GLN A 321 29.39 -10.51 -14.74
N ALA A 322 28.49 -11.20 -14.04
CA ALA A 322 27.53 -10.56 -13.14
C ALA A 322 28.17 -9.63 -12.10
N ALA A 323 29.33 -9.98 -11.55
CA ALA A 323 30.03 -9.13 -10.60
C ALA A 323 30.42 -7.76 -11.19
N ALA A 324 30.94 -7.74 -12.42
CA ALA A 324 31.27 -6.51 -13.12
C ALA A 324 30.00 -5.73 -13.53
N PHE A 325 28.95 -6.44 -13.96
CA PHE A 325 27.67 -5.83 -14.30
C PHE A 325 27.02 -5.15 -13.10
N ARG A 326 27.05 -5.74 -11.89
CA ARG A 326 26.49 -5.13 -10.68
C ARG A 326 27.11 -3.76 -10.38
N VAL A 327 28.44 -3.65 -10.46
CA VAL A 327 29.14 -2.39 -10.21
C VAL A 327 28.70 -1.31 -11.20
N LYS A 328 28.59 -1.66 -12.49
CA LYS A 328 28.15 -0.72 -13.52
C LYS A 328 26.66 -0.39 -13.41
N ALA A 329 25.80 -1.38 -13.18
CA ALA A 329 24.36 -1.23 -13.11
C ALA A 329 23.88 -0.39 -11.92
N ALA A 330 24.75 -0.13 -10.94
CA ALA A 330 24.52 0.78 -9.82
C ALA A 330 24.73 2.27 -10.20
N LEU A 331 25.06 2.58 -11.45
CA LEU A 331 25.29 3.95 -11.93
C LEU A 331 24.22 4.35 -12.95
N ASN A 332 23.62 5.53 -12.81
CA ASN A 332 22.63 6.05 -13.76
C ASN A 332 23.20 6.21 -15.18
N GLU A 333 24.48 6.57 -15.30
CA GLU A 333 25.20 6.67 -16.59
C GLU A 333 25.13 5.37 -17.41
N THR A 334 25.16 4.22 -16.75
CA THR A 334 25.05 2.91 -17.41
C THR A 334 23.67 2.73 -18.06
N TRP A 335 22.62 3.23 -17.42
CA TRP A 335 21.25 3.14 -17.92
C TRP A 335 20.91 4.26 -18.90
N ALA A 336 21.60 5.41 -18.83
CA ALA A 336 21.45 6.50 -19.79
C ALA A 336 21.72 6.06 -21.24
N VAL A 337 22.69 5.16 -21.45
CA VAL A 337 22.96 4.55 -22.78
C VAL A 337 21.76 3.79 -23.34
N VAL A 338 20.97 3.15 -22.48
CA VAL A 338 19.71 2.50 -22.88
C VAL A 338 18.66 3.56 -23.21
N GLY A 339 18.57 4.60 -22.38
CA GLY A 339 17.68 5.73 -22.62
C GLY A 339 17.92 6.40 -23.97
N GLU A 340 19.17 6.70 -24.32
CA GLU A 340 19.55 7.24 -25.63
C GLU A 340 19.14 6.33 -26.78
N ARG A 341 19.38 5.01 -26.65
CA ARG A 341 18.99 4.01 -27.65
C ARG A 341 17.48 3.98 -27.90
N LEU A 342 16.69 4.21 -26.84
CA LEU A 342 15.22 4.18 -26.88
C LEU A 342 14.61 5.56 -27.12
N ASN A 343 15.42 6.61 -27.30
CA ASN A 343 14.97 8.01 -27.31
C ASN A 343 14.19 8.44 -26.05
N GLU A 344 14.51 7.81 -24.91
CA GLU A 344 14.00 8.12 -23.58
C GLU A 344 15.17 8.47 -22.64
N PRO A 345 15.75 9.68 -22.73
CA PRO A 345 16.93 10.03 -21.96
C PRO A 345 16.70 9.85 -20.45
N VAL A 346 17.57 9.06 -19.81
CA VAL A 346 17.58 8.90 -18.35
C VAL A 346 18.28 10.13 -17.78
N GLN A 347 17.47 11.09 -17.38
CA GLN A 347 17.98 12.23 -16.63
C GLN A 347 17.92 11.89 -15.14
N GLY A 348 19.04 12.10 -14.48
CA GLY A 348 19.08 12.11 -13.03
C GLY A 348 18.15 13.18 -12.43
N ALA A 349 17.83 13.02 -11.16
CA ALA A 349 17.30 14.08 -10.29
C ALA A 349 18.36 15.18 -10.01
N GLY A 350 19.66 14.87 -10.14
CA GLY A 350 20.75 15.76 -9.73
C GLY A 350 20.97 15.74 -8.21
N SER A 351 21.85 16.60 -7.69
CA SER A 351 22.00 16.77 -6.24
C SER A 351 20.76 17.42 -5.65
N ILE A 352 20.31 16.91 -4.50
CA ILE A 352 19.25 17.54 -3.73
C ILE A 352 19.82 18.83 -3.11
N GLU A 353 19.40 19.99 -3.60
CA GLU A 353 19.77 21.27 -3.00
C GLU A 353 19.01 21.45 -1.69
N HIS A 354 19.74 21.74 -0.60
CA HIS A 354 19.13 22.01 0.69
C HIS A 354 18.50 23.40 0.69
N ILE A 355 17.28 23.48 1.18
CA ILE A 355 16.56 24.74 1.33
C ILE A 355 16.95 25.39 2.65
N ASP A 356 17.37 26.65 2.57
CA ASP A 356 17.73 27.42 3.76
C ASP A 356 16.47 27.77 4.57
N ALA A 357 16.61 27.80 5.89
CA ALA A 357 15.55 28.20 6.80
C ALA A 357 15.09 29.65 6.56
N GLU A 358 15.95 30.49 5.98
CA GLU A 358 15.66 31.88 5.59
C GLU A 358 14.84 32.01 4.30
N THR A 359 14.60 30.91 3.57
CA THR A 359 13.80 30.92 2.34
C THR A 359 12.36 31.38 2.64
N PRO A 360 11.76 32.26 1.82
CA PRO A 360 10.42 32.78 2.06
C PRO A 360 9.36 31.68 2.18
N LEU A 361 8.37 31.93 3.05
CA LEU A 361 7.19 31.08 3.16
C LEU A 361 6.30 31.26 1.94
N MET A 362 6.01 30.16 1.24
CA MET A 362 5.02 30.10 0.17
C MET A 362 3.62 29.85 0.74
N LEU A 363 3.50 28.91 1.68
CA LEU A 363 2.25 28.47 2.28
C LEU A 363 2.37 28.48 3.81
N GLU A 364 1.35 29.00 4.48
CA GLU A 364 1.21 28.93 5.93
C GLU A 364 -0.18 28.38 6.26
N VAL A 365 -0.24 27.30 7.04
CA VAL A 365 -1.47 26.62 7.47
C VAL A 365 -1.57 26.72 8.99
N LYS A 366 -2.71 27.22 9.47
CA LYS A 366 -2.97 27.42 10.91
C LYS A 366 -4.30 26.81 11.32
N GLU A 367 -4.25 25.94 12.32
CA GLU A 367 -5.40 25.32 12.98
C GLU A 367 -6.43 24.77 12.00
N LEU A 368 -5.96 24.17 10.90
CA LEU A 368 -6.80 23.75 9.79
C LEU A 368 -7.70 22.60 10.22
N LYS A 369 -9.01 22.76 9.99
CA LYS A 369 -10.03 21.76 10.32
C LYS A 369 -10.91 21.42 9.13
N LYS A 370 -11.24 20.14 9.00
CA LYS A 370 -12.28 19.65 8.09
C LYS A 370 -13.10 18.58 8.77
N HIS A 371 -14.36 18.92 9.04
CA HIS A 371 -15.34 18.00 9.61
C HIS A 371 -16.43 17.73 8.59
N PHE A 372 -16.68 16.46 8.27
CA PHE A 372 -17.75 16.06 7.35
C PHE A 372 -18.99 15.64 8.13
N PRO A 373 -20.20 16.09 7.74
CA PRO A 373 -21.43 15.58 8.35
C PRO A 373 -21.64 14.11 7.98
N VAL A 374 -22.10 13.29 8.91
CA VAL A 374 -22.52 11.90 8.64
C VAL A 374 -24.01 11.90 8.28
N GLU A 375 -24.36 11.61 7.02
CA GLU A 375 -25.76 11.49 6.60
C GLU A 375 -26.43 10.29 7.29
N GLN A 376 -27.56 10.54 7.98
CA GLN A 376 -28.36 9.50 8.61
C GLN A 376 -29.41 8.94 7.64
N GLY A 377 -29.67 7.63 7.72
CA GLY A 377 -30.83 7.03 7.07
C GLY A 377 -32.15 7.56 7.65
N PHE A 378 -33.19 7.63 6.82
CA PHE A 378 -34.50 8.20 7.14
C PHE A 378 -35.14 7.63 8.44
N LEU A 379 -34.84 6.38 8.79
CA LEU A 379 -35.34 5.69 9.99
C LEU A 379 -34.66 6.15 11.30
N ASP A 380 -33.39 6.57 11.26
CA ASP A 380 -32.65 7.03 12.46
C ASP A 380 -33.05 8.45 12.86
N SER A 381 -33.40 9.28 11.87
CA SER A 381 -33.93 10.64 12.08
C SER A 381 -35.22 10.64 12.91
N LEU A 382 -36.07 9.60 12.76
CA LEU A 382 -37.32 9.43 13.51
C LEU A 382 -37.11 9.01 14.97
N ARG A 383 -35.93 8.46 15.33
CA ARG A 383 -35.62 7.97 16.69
C ARG A 383 -34.89 8.99 17.57
N GLY A 384 -34.64 10.20 17.09
CA GLY A 384 -34.05 11.28 17.89
C GLY A 384 -32.61 11.00 18.37
N ARG A 385 -31.90 10.04 17.78
CA ARG A 385 -30.52 9.70 18.15
C ARG A 385 -29.51 10.61 17.43
N ASN A 386 -28.81 11.42 18.23
CA ASN A 386 -27.62 12.24 17.94
C ASN A 386 -27.55 12.95 16.58
N LYS A 387 -28.02 14.21 16.55
CA LYS A 387 -28.02 15.11 15.39
C LYS A 387 -26.65 15.62 14.92
N ASP A 388 -25.55 15.35 15.63
CA ASP A 388 -24.25 16.04 15.40
C ASP A 388 -23.05 15.13 15.12
N ARG A 389 -23.23 13.89 14.64
CA ARG A 389 -22.07 13.04 14.30
C ARG A 389 -21.34 13.62 13.08
N LYS A 390 -20.07 13.96 13.28
CA LYS A 390 -19.16 14.46 12.24
C LYS A 390 -17.94 13.55 12.15
N VAL A 391 -17.39 13.38 10.96
CA VAL A 391 -16.07 12.77 10.75
C VAL A 391 -15.02 13.87 10.88
N HIS A 392 -14.15 13.77 11.88
CA HIS A 392 -13.02 14.67 12.11
C HIS A 392 -11.85 14.26 11.21
N ALA A 393 -11.95 14.57 9.91
CA ALA A 393 -10.95 14.15 8.93
C ALA A 393 -9.62 14.90 9.08
N VAL A 394 -9.68 16.18 9.45
CA VAL A 394 -8.54 17.02 9.82
C VAL A 394 -8.96 17.86 11.01
N ASP A 395 -8.17 17.90 12.08
CA ASP A 395 -8.59 18.48 13.35
C ASP A 395 -7.51 19.34 14.02
N GLY A 396 -7.19 20.49 13.43
CA GLY A 396 -6.31 21.49 14.05
C GLY A 396 -4.84 21.36 13.62
N ILE A 397 -4.58 21.01 12.36
CA ILE A 397 -3.20 20.91 11.88
C ILE A 397 -2.64 22.29 11.53
N SER A 398 -1.39 22.53 11.91
CA SER A 398 -0.65 23.74 11.52
C SER A 398 0.70 23.36 10.90
N PHE A 399 1.12 23.96 9.80
CA PHE A 399 2.44 23.75 9.21
C PHE A 399 2.74 24.83 8.17
N ASP A 400 3.98 24.85 7.69
CA ASP A 400 4.48 25.82 6.73
C ASP A 400 5.16 25.10 5.56
N LEU A 401 5.23 25.77 4.41
CA LEU A 401 5.97 25.35 3.23
C LEU A 401 6.74 26.54 2.66
N ARG A 402 8.04 26.36 2.44
CA ARG A 402 8.94 27.35 1.83
C ARG A 402 8.93 27.23 0.29
N GLU A 403 9.38 28.30 -0.37
CA GLU A 403 9.57 28.26 -1.82
C GLU A 403 10.61 27.20 -2.22
N GLY A 404 10.27 26.38 -3.22
CA GLY A 404 11.08 25.24 -3.65
C GLY A 404 11.04 24.03 -2.71
N GLU A 405 10.33 24.05 -1.56
CA GLU A 405 10.34 22.95 -0.59
C GLU A 405 9.44 21.79 -1.00
N ILE A 406 9.92 20.55 -0.78
CA ILE A 406 9.09 19.35 -0.78
C ILE A 406 8.81 18.97 0.68
N LEU A 407 7.59 19.22 1.14
CA LEU A 407 7.09 18.72 2.42
C LEU A 407 6.41 17.36 2.20
N GLY A 408 6.96 16.31 2.77
CA GLY A 408 6.33 14.99 2.83
C GLY A 408 5.25 14.95 3.90
N LEU A 409 4.03 14.53 3.55
CA LEU A 409 2.94 14.27 4.48
C LEU A 409 2.69 12.76 4.56
N ALA A 410 3.09 12.14 5.68
CA ALA A 410 3.03 10.70 5.88
C ALA A 410 1.95 10.27 6.87
N GLY A 411 1.48 9.02 6.77
CA GLY A 411 0.55 8.42 7.74
C GLY A 411 -0.27 7.30 7.13
N GLU A 412 -0.93 6.50 7.98
CA GLU A 412 -1.83 5.42 7.55
C GLU A 412 -3.04 5.92 6.75
N SER A 413 -3.72 5.01 6.07
CA SER A 413 -4.95 5.33 5.35
C SER A 413 -6.01 5.92 6.30
N GLY A 414 -6.75 6.93 5.84
CA GLY A 414 -7.75 7.62 6.65
C GLY A 414 -7.21 8.63 7.67
N SER A 415 -5.90 8.89 7.72
CA SER A 415 -5.33 9.87 8.67
C SER A 415 -5.65 11.34 8.36
N GLY A 416 -6.17 11.66 7.16
CA GLY A 416 -6.55 13.02 6.75
C GLY A 416 -5.68 13.68 5.67
N LYS A 417 -4.72 12.93 5.09
CA LYS A 417 -3.71 13.47 4.15
C LYS A 417 -4.32 13.98 2.83
N THR A 418 -5.10 13.15 2.13
CA THR A 418 -5.79 13.54 0.88
C THR A 418 -6.73 14.73 1.14
N THR A 419 -7.52 14.69 2.21
CA THR A 419 -8.40 15.79 2.62
C THR A 419 -7.62 17.09 2.84
N THR A 420 -6.44 17.00 3.48
CA THR A 420 -5.53 18.14 3.64
C THR A 420 -5.11 18.68 2.29
N GLY A 421 -4.58 17.82 1.41
CA GLY A 421 -4.16 18.18 0.06
C GLY A 421 -5.25 18.88 -0.75
N GLU A 422 -6.46 18.35 -0.76
CA GLU A 422 -7.61 18.93 -1.47
C GLU A 422 -8.02 20.32 -0.94
N MET A 423 -7.86 20.56 0.37
CA MET A 423 -8.08 21.89 0.95
C MET A 423 -6.98 22.88 0.53
N LEU A 424 -5.72 22.45 0.47
CA LEU A 424 -4.60 23.30 0.08
C LEU A 424 -4.74 23.84 -1.35
N VAL A 425 -5.38 23.08 -2.25
CA VAL A 425 -5.66 23.51 -3.63
C VAL A 425 -7.09 24.04 -3.84
N ARG A 426 -7.86 24.23 -2.75
CA ARG A 426 -9.26 24.71 -2.78
C ARG A 426 -10.17 23.86 -3.69
N LEU A 427 -10.00 22.54 -3.66
CA LEU A 427 -10.99 21.58 -4.15
C LEU A 427 -12.03 21.28 -3.07
N LEU A 428 -11.62 21.31 -1.81
CA LEU A 428 -12.50 21.28 -0.64
C LEU A 428 -12.43 22.58 0.15
N ASP A 429 -13.58 23.03 0.66
CA ASP A 429 -13.64 24.12 1.61
C ASP A 429 -13.26 23.65 3.02
N ILE A 430 -12.58 24.53 3.77
CA ILE A 430 -12.23 24.31 5.16
C ILE A 430 -13.47 24.42 6.06
N THR A 431 -13.45 23.78 7.22
CA THR A 431 -14.45 23.99 8.28
C THR A 431 -14.05 25.15 9.18
N ASP A 432 -12.77 25.21 9.55
CA ASP A 432 -12.20 26.26 10.40
C ASP A 432 -10.67 26.33 10.15
N GLY A 433 -10.04 27.36 10.69
CA GLY A 433 -8.61 27.64 10.51
C GLY A 433 -8.32 28.59 9.35
N GLU A 434 -7.06 28.66 8.95
CA GLU A 434 -6.57 29.60 7.94
C GLU A 434 -5.52 28.94 7.04
N ILE A 435 -5.59 29.23 5.73
CA ILE A 435 -4.57 28.84 4.76
C ILE A 435 -4.11 30.09 4.01
N ARG A 436 -2.85 30.49 4.17
CA ARG A 436 -2.27 31.64 3.48
C ARG A 436 -1.30 31.18 2.40
N PHE A 437 -1.51 31.64 1.17
CA PHE A 437 -0.60 31.45 0.05
C PHE A 437 -0.03 32.81 -0.36
N GLU A 438 1.30 32.97 -0.28
CA GLU A 438 2.00 34.24 -0.50
C GLU A 438 1.37 35.41 0.30
N GLY A 439 1.05 35.13 1.57
CA GLY A 439 0.43 36.09 2.49
C GLY A 439 -1.08 36.31 2.30
N SER A 440 -1.69 35.77 1.25
CA SER A 440 -3.14 35.91 0.98
C SER A 440 -3.92 34.70 1.49
N ASP A 441 -4.96 34.93 2.29
CA ASP A 441 -5.84 33.85 2.78
C ASP A 441 -6.68 33.26 1.64
N ILE A 442 -6.36 32.03 1.24
CA ILE A 442 -7.00 31.38 0.09
C ILE A 442 -8.42 30.91 0.41
N ALA A 443 -8.77 30.79 1.70
CA ALA A 443 -10.08 30.32 2.11
C ALA A 443 -11.20 31.30 1.74
N LYS A 444 -10.85 32.57 1.57
CA LYS A 444 -11.77 33.68 1.26
C LYS A 444 -11.86 34.00 -0.23
N LEU A 445 -11.01 33.39 -1.06
CA LEU A 445 -10.96 33.72 -2.49
C LEU A 445 -12.20 33.22 -3.22
N THR A 446 -12.75 34.07 -4.08
CA THR A 446 -13.91 33.73 -4.92
C THR A 446 -13.70 34.18 -6.37
N GLY A 447 -14.53 33.66 -7.29
CA GLY A 447 -14.55 34.09 -8.68
C GLY A 447 -13.19 34.08 -9.38
N SER A 448 -12.77 35.24 -9.89
CA SER A 448 -11.52 35.42 -10.63
C SER A 448 -10.26 35.24 -9.80
N GLU A 449 -10.29 35.58 -8.51
CA GLU A 449 -9.14 35.45 -7.62
C GLU A 449 -8.86 33.96 -7.36
N LEU A 450 -9.91 33.18 -7.09
CA LEU A 450 -9.83 31.73 -6.95
C LEU A 450 -9.34 31.08 -8.25
N LYS A 451 -9.82 31.55 -9.40
CA LYS A 451 -9.33 31.07 -10.71
C LYS A 451 -7.83 31.37 -10.89
N THR A 452 -7.36 32.53 -10.44
CA THR A 452 -5.93 32.90 -10.50
C THR A 452 -5.09 32.03 -9.57
N PHE A 453 -5.57 31.79 -8.35
CA PHE A 453 -4.93 30.88 -7.40
C PHE A 453 -4.81 29.46 -7.97
N ARG A 454 -5.91 28.91 -8.50
CA ARG A 454 -5.92 27.57 -9.12
C ARG A 454 -4.98 27.44 -10.31
N ARG A 455 -4.61 28.52 -11.00
CA ARG A 455 -3.55 28.46 -12.01
C ARG A 455 -2.17 28.17 -11.41
N ARG A 456 -1.93 28.67 -10.21
CA ARG A 456 -0.62 28.64 -9.51
C ARG A 456 -0.47 27.44 -8.57
N ALA A 457 -1.60 26.82 -8.19
CA ALA A 457 -1.69 25.66 -7.31
C ALA A 457 -2.38 24.51 -8.04
N GLN A 458 -1.70 23.38 -8.19
CA GLN A 458 -2.19 22.21 -8.92
C GLN A 458 -2.15 20.95 -8.06
N MET A 459 -2.87 19.90 -8.48
CA MET A 459 -2.89 18.62 -7.80
C MET A 459 -2.63 17.48 -8.78
N ILE A 460 -1.76 16.56 -8.38
CA ILE A 460 -1.60 15.23 -8.99
C ILE A 460 -2.36 14.26 -8.08
N PHE A 461 -3.41 13.64 -8.61
CA PHE A 461 -4.29 12.75 -7.85
C PHE A 461 -3.73 11.32 -7.78
N GLN A 462 -4.18 10.57 -6.77
CA GLN A 462 -3.78 9.18 -6.49
C GLN A 462 -4.09 8.20 -7.64
N ASP A 463 -5.26 8.31 -8.27
CA ASP A 463 -5.70 7.39 -9.31
C ASP A 463 -5.71 8.07 -10.71
N PRO A 464 -4.74 7.76 -11.59
CA PRO A 464 -4.72 8.30 -12.95
C PRO A 464 -5.89 7.78 -13.81
N TYR A 465 -6.50 6.64 -13.48
CA TYR A 465 -7.62 6.08 -14.24
C TYR A 465 -8.91 6.88 -14.06
N GLN A 466 -9.13 7.43 -12.86
CA GLN A 466 -10.33 8.24 -12.56
C GLN A 466 -10.18 9.70 -12.98
N THR A 467 -8.95 10.19 -13.11
CA THR A 467 -8.67 11.62 -13.33
C THR A 467 -8.54 12.02 -14.80
N LEU A 468 -8.27 11.05 -15.68
CA LEU A 468 -8.17 11.25 -17.12
C LEU A 468 -9.50 10.90 -17.80
N ASN A 469 -10.10 11.86 -18.51
CA ASN A 469 -11.33 11.60 -19.25
C ASN A 469 -11.05 10.63 -20.42
N PRO A 470 -11.63 9.41 -20.44
CA PRO A 470 -11.29 8.39 -21.43
C PRO A 470 -11.75 8.73 -22.85
N ARG A 471 -12.59 9.77 -23.01
CA ARG A 471 -13.14 10.21 -24.31
C ARG A 471 -12.27 11.26 -24.99
N PHE A 472 -11.30 11.82 -24.28
CA PHE A 472 -10.44 12.90 -24.78
C PHE A 472 -9.08 12.34 -25.16
N THR A 473 -8.42 12.93 -26.15
CA THR A 473 -7.03 12.58 -26.46
C THR A 473 -6.10 13.09 -25.35
N ILE A 474 -4.87 12.57 -25.29
CA ILE A 474 -3.85 13.06 -24.37
C ILE A 474 -3.58 14.54 -24.61
N PHE A 475 -3.56 14.97 -25.88
CA PHE A 475 -3.46 16.38 -26.25
C PHE A 475 -4.57 17.20 -25.59
N ASP A 476 -5.83 16.80 -25.77
CA ASP A 476 -6.99 17.53 -25.23
C ASP A 476 -6.93 17.63 -23.70
N ILE A 477 -6.52 16.55 -23.04
CA ILE A 477 -6.39 16.47 -21.57
C ILE A 477 -5.33 17.45 -21.05
N VAL A 478 -4.16 17.51 -21.69
CA VAL A 478 -3.06 18.40 -21.27
C VAL A 478 -3.29 19.83 -21.73
N ALA A 479 -4.01 20.04 -22.83
CA ALA A 479 -4.40 21.37 -23.33
C ALA A 479 -5.51 22.03 -22.50
N GLU A 480 -6.41 21.24 -21.91
CA GLU A 480 -7.60 21.72 -21.20
C GLU A 480 -7.30 22.83 -20.16
N PRO A 481 -6.28 22.71 -19.27
CA PRO A 481 -5.95 23.78 -18.34
C PRO A 481 -5.56 25.09 -19.04
N LEU A 482 -4.77 25.04 -20.11
CA LEU A 482 -4.36 26.23 -20.88
C LEU A 482 -5.56 26.92 -21.52
N ILE A 483 -6.50 26.14 -22.05
CA ILE A 483 -7.74 26.63 -22.68
C ILE A 483 -8.65 27.28 -21.63
N ILE A 484 -8.87 26.63 -20.49
CA ILE A 484 -9.70 27.15 -19.39
C ILE A 484 -9.18 28.50 -18.89
N HIS A 485 -7.85 28.63 -18.80
CA HIS A 485 -7.19 29.86 -18.35
C HIS A 485 -6.90 30.87 -19.46
N ARG A 486 -7.21 30.55 -20.73
CA ARG A 486 -6.97 31.39 -21.93
C ARG A 486 -5.50 31.83 -22.05
N LEU A 487 -4.58 30.88 -21.88
CA LEU A 487 -3.13 31.16 -21.85
C LEU A 487 -2.43 30.89 -23.19
N ALA A 488 -2.97 29.99 -24.01
CA ALA A 488 -2.40 29.64 -25.29
C ALA A 488 -3.50 29.20 -26.27
N GLU A 489 -3.31 29.49 -27.54
CA GLU A 489 -4.17 29.07 -28.65
C GLU A 489 -3.31 28.70 -29.87
N GLY A 490 -3.86 27.93 -30.81
CA GLY A 490 -3.19 27.57 -32.06
C GLY A 490 -1.84 26.86 -31.85
N GLU A 491 -0.79 27.33 -32.53
CA GLU A 491 0.54 26.70 -32.49
C GLU A 491 1.20 26.80 -31.11
N ALA A 492 0.99 27.90 -30.38
CA ALA A 492 1.54 28.07 -29.04
C ALA A 492 0.97 27.05 -28.05
N LEU A 493 -0.33 26.73 -28.19
CA LEU A 493 -0.98 25.68 -27.39
C LEU A 493 -0.32 24.33 -27.67
N ARG A 494 -0.10 24.01 -28.96
CA ARG A 494 0.53 22.77 -29.35
C ARG A 494 1.94 22.64 -28.79
N GLN A 495 2.73 23.70 -28.88
CA GLN A 495 4.10 23.72 -28.38
C GLN A 495 4.17 23.50 -26.86
N GLN A 496 3.31 24.17 -26.08
CA GLN A 496 3.29 24.01 -24.62
C GLN A 496 2.84 22.61 -24.18
N VAL A 497 1.88 22.01 -24.89
CA VAL A 497 1.44 20.64 -24.61
C VAL A 497 2.56 19.64 -24.89
N VAL A 498 3.24 19.78 -26.03
CA VAL A 498 4.39 18.95 -26.39
C VAL A 498 5.48 19.08 -25.33
N GLU A 499 5.86 20.30 -24.96
CA GLU A 499 6.88 20.54 -23.94
C GLU A 499 6.50 19.95 -22.58
N ALA A 500 5.24 20.07 -22.14
CA ALA A 500 4.77 19.49 -20.88
C ALA A 500 4.81 17.95 -20.90
N LEU A 501 4.41 17.32 -22.01
CA LEU A 501 4.51 15.86 -22.19
C LEU A 501 5.96 15.40 -22.15
N GLU A 502 6.85 16.11 -22.85
CA GLU A 502 8.28 15.79 -22.85
C GLU A 502 8.93 15.98 -21.48
N ARG A 503 8.59 17.06 -20.75
CA ARG A 503 9.05 17.31 -19.38
C ARG A 503 8.59 16.20 -18.43
N ALA A 504 7.39 15.63 -18.63
CA ALA A 504 6.90 14.48 -17.89
C ALA A 504 7.51 13.13 -18.35
N GLY A 505 8.40 13.14 -19.35
CA GLY A 505 9.11 11.95 -19.85
C GLY A 505 8.30 11.12 -20.85
N LEU A 506 7.33 11.71 -21.56
CA LEU A 506 6.63 11.08 -22.68
C LEU A 506 7.27 11.55 -24.00
N LYS A 507 8.34 10.88 -24.44
CA LYS A 507 9.10 11.23 -25.64
C LYS A 507 9.05 10.12 -26.71
N PRO A 508 8.97 10.47 -28.01
CA PRO A 508 8.60 11.79 -28.54
C PRO A 508 7.11 12.10 -28.26
N ALA A 509 6.80 13.32 -27.82
CA ALA A 509 5.47 13.66 -27.30
C ALA A 509 4.36 13.55 -28.36
N GLU A 510 4.68 13.76 -29.63
CA GLU A 510 3.74 13.70 -30.75
C GLU A 510 3.06 12.33 -30.87
N VAL A 511 3.79 11.26 -30.54
CA VAL A 511 3.28 9.88 -30.59
C VAL A 511 2.23 9.64 -29.49
N TYR A 512 2.33 10.35 -28.37
CA TYR A 512 1.42 10.21 -27.24
C TYR A 512 0.24 11.18 -27.31
N ALA A 513 0.45 12.38 -27.85
CA ALA A 513 -0.54 13.44 -27.92
C ALA A 513 -1.85 13.00 -28.60
N GLU A 514 -1.76 12.21 -29.67
CA GLU A 514 -2.92 11.74 -30.44
C GLU A 514 -3.61 10.50 -29.84
N ARG A 515 -3.00 9.86 -28.82
CA ARG A 515 -3.55 8.67 -28.18
C ARG A 515 -4.67 9.02 -27.22
N PHE A 516 -5.41 7.99 -26.82
CA PHE A 516 -6.38 8.04 -25.73
C PHE A 516 -5.80 7.42 -24.46
N PRO A 517 -6.33 7.79 -23.26
CA PRO A 517 -5.85 7.20 -22.00
C PRO A 517 -5.84 5.68 -22.02
N HIS A 518 -6.85 5.03 -22.59
CA HIS A 518 -6.98 3.57 -22.62
C HIS A 518 -5.85 2.85 -23.38
N GLU A 519 -5.13 3.55 -24.25
CA GLU A 519 -4.02 3.05 -25.06
C GLU A 519 -2.66 3.19 -24.36
N LEU A 520 -2.62 3.80 -23.17
CA LEU A 520 -1.42 4.02 -22.38
C LEU A 520 -1.30 3.00 -21.23
N SER A 521 -0.06 2.66 -20.89
CA SER A 521 0.28 1.94 -19.65
C SER A 521 -0.04 2.79 -18.42
N GLY A 522 -0.19 2.16 -17.24
CA GLY A 522 -0.46 2.89 -15.99
C GLY A 522 0.59 3.97 -15.70
N GLY A 523 1.87 3.66 -15.90
CA GLY A 523 2.98 4.61 -15.77
C GLY A 523 2.91 5.77 -16.75
N GLN A 524 2.53 5.51 -18.01
CA GLN A 524 2.34 6.56 -19.01
C GLN A 524 1.16 7.46 -18.66
N ARG A 525 0.05 6.90 -18.17
CA ARG A 525 -1.09 7.71 -17.69
C ARG A 525 -0.72 8.60 -16.52
N GLN A 526 0.09 8.11 -15.58
CA GLN A 526 0.58 8.93 -14.48
C GLN A 526 1.44 10.10 -15.01
N ARG A 527 2.31 9.85 -16.00
CA ARG A 527 3.08 10.91 -16.65
C ARG A 527 2.19 11.92 -17.36
N VAL A 528 1.07 11.51 -17.96
CA VAL A 528 0.07 12.44 -18.52
C VAL A 528 -0.57 13.28 -17.41
N ALA A 529 -0.95 12.69 -16.27
CA ALA A 529 -1.48 13.43 -15.13
C ALA A 529 -0.48 14.46 -14.59
N ILE A 530 0.80 14.10 -14.54
CA ILE A 530 1.91 15.00 -14.19
C ILE A 530 2.03 16.13 -15.23
N ALA A 531 2.04 15.80 -16.53
CA ALA A 531 2.10 16.77 -17.63
C ALA A 531 0.97 17.80 -17.53
N ARG A 532 -0.26 17.33 -17.28
CA ARG A 532 -1.44 18.16 -17.08
C ARG A 532 -1.31 19.10 -15.87
N ALA A 533 -0.68 18.65 -14.79
CA ALA A 533 -0.46 19.49 -13.61
C ALA A 533 0.62 20.56 -13.85
N ILE A 534 1.70 20.23 -14.56
CA ILE A 534 2.82 21.17 -14.77
C ILE A 534 2.64 22.12 -15.96
N VAL A 535 1.71 21.85 -16.88
CA VAL A 535 1.53 22.65 -18.10
C VAL A 535 1.22 24.13 -17.83
N LEU A 536 0.65 24.44 -16.66
CA LEU A 536 0.35 25.81 -16.23
C LEU A 536 1.56 26.54 -15.60
N GLU A 537 2.69 25.83 -15.47
CA GLU A 537 3.88 26.26 -14.71
C GLU A 537 3.51 26.72 -13.29
N PRO A 538 2.90 25.84 -12.47
CA PRO A 538 2.44 26.20 -11.14
C PRO A 538 3.63 26.50 -10.23
N ARG A 539 3.38 27.28 -9.16
CA ARG A 539 4.37 27.49 -8.08
C ARG A 539 4.28 26.39 -7.02
N PHE A 540 3.10 25.77 -6.90
CA PHE A 540 2.79 24.79 -5.86
C PHE A 540 2.03 23.60 -6.43
N ILE A 541 2.44 22.38 -6.06
CA ILE A 541 1.74 21.14 -6.41
C ILE A 541 1.48 20.30 -5.15
N VAL A 542 0.25 19.83 -4.98
CA VAL A 542 -0.06 18.70 -4.09
C VAL A 542 0.07 17.42 -4.90
N ALA A 543 1.00 16.54 -4.54
CA ALA A 543 1.14 15.23 -5.16
C ALA A 543 0.59 14.16 -4.22
N ASP A 544 -0.62 13.68 -4.49
CA ASP A 544 -1.30 12.69 -3.67
C ASP A 544 -1.00 11.27 -4.15
N GLU A 545 -0.15 10.55 -3.41
CA GLU A 545 0.30 9.19 -3.71
C GLU A 545 0.67 8.96 -5.20
N PRO A 546 1.54 9.81 -5.78
CA PRO A 546 1.79 9.85 -7.22
C PRO A 546 2.47 8.60 -7.79
N VAL A 547 2.86 7.64 -6.94
CA VAL A 547 3.62 6.44 -7.31
C VAL A 547 3.07 5.12 -6.74
N SER A 548 1.98 5.15 -5.96
CA SER A 548 1.51 3.96 -5.22
C SER A 548 1.04 2.83 -6.13
N MET A 549 0.51 3.15 -7.31
CA MET A 549 0.02 2.18 -8.32
C MET A 549 1.04 1.86 -9.42
N LEU A 550 2.30 2.23 -9.24
CA LEU A 550 3.34 2.09 -10.26
C LEU A 550 4.34 0.98 -9.94
N ASP A 551 4.74 0.28 -11.01
CA ASP A 551 5.90 -0.60 -11.01
C ASP A 551 7.15 0.14 -10.54
N VAL A 552 8.06 -0.60 -9.91
CA VAL A 552 9.29 -0.09 -9.28
C VAL A 552 10.13 0.79 -10.22
N SER A 553 10.36 0.31 -11.46
CA SER A 553 11.18 1.02 -12.44
C SER A 553 10.59 2.35 -12.87
N ILE A 554 9.25 2.42 -12.96
CA ILE A 554 8.51 3.64 -13.28
C ILE A 554 8.44 4.58 -12.07
N ARG A 555 8.23 4.03 -10.86
CA ARG A 555 8.22 4.77 -9.59
C ARG A 555 9.48 5.61 -9.44
N ALA A 556 10.66 5.01 -9.60
CA ALA A 556 11.93 5.73 -9.55
C ALA A 556 11.96 6.93 -10.54
N GLY A 557 11.50 6.72 -11.77
CA GLY A 557 11.44 7.77 -12.78
C GLY A 557 10.49 8.93 -12.42
N VAL A 558 9.37 8.65 -11.76
CA VAL A 558 8.43 9.69 -11.28
C VAL A 558 8.98 10.45 -10.08
N LEU A 559 9.65 9.78 -9.15
CA LEU A 559 10.30 10.46 -8.02
C LEU A 559 11.43 11.38 -8.50
N ASN A 560 12.24 10.94 -9.47
CA ASN A 560 13.29 11.76 -10.08
C ASN A 560 12.70 13.00 -10.80
N LEU A 561 11.53 12.88 -11.43
CA LEU A 561 10.84 14.02 -12.06
C LEU A 561 10.49 15.11 -11.04
N MET A 562 10.05 14.73 -9.84
CA MET A 562 9.68 15.71 -8.81
C MET A 562 10.88 16.54 -8.35
N HIS A 563 12.03 15.89 -8.13
CA HIS A 563 13.27 16.61 -7.86
C HIS A 563 13.68 17.56 -8.98
N ARG A 564 13.53 17.14 -10.25
CA ARG A 564 13.81 18.04 -11.38
C ARG A 564 12.88 19.24 -11.41
N PHE A 565 11.57 19.05 -11.24
CA PHE A 565 10.63 20.16 -11.19
C PHE A 565 10.91 21.11 -10.02
N ARG A 566 11.34 20.59 -8.89
CA ARG A 566 11.83 21.41 -7.78
C ARG A 566 13.07 22.21 -8.18
N ASN A 567 14.12 21.54 -8.63
CA ASN A 567 15.43 22.13 -8.87
C ASN A 567 15.45 23.07 -10.09
N GLU A 568 14.77 22.71 -11.18
CA GLU A 568 14.81 23.44 -12.46
C GLU A 568 13.70 24.50 -12.57
N LEU A 569 12.51 24.22 -12.02
CA LEU A 569 11.34 25.10 -12.15
C LEU A 569 10.97 25.83 -10.84
N GLY A 570 11.64 25.51 -9.73
CA GLY A 570 11.36 26.13 -8.42
C GLY A 570 9.97 25.79 -7.86
N ILE A 571 9.41 24.64 -8.24
CA ILE A 571 8.08 24.21 -7.80
C ILE A 571 8.17 23.66 -6.37
N SER A 572 7.33 24.17 -5.47
CA SER A 572 7.14 23.59 -4.13
C SER A 572 6.11 22.46 -4.16
N PHE A 573 6.30 21.45 -3.32
CA PHE A 573 5.40 20.30 -3.24
C PHE A 573 4.93 20.03 -1.81
N VAL A 574 3.66 19.61 -1.69
CA VAL A 574 3.23 18.72 -0.61
C VAL A 574 3.12 17.33 -1.20
N TYR A 575 4.05 16.45 -0.85
CA TYR A 575 4.09 15.07 -1.32
C TYR A 575 3.41 14.17 -0.29
N VAL A 576 2.22 13.65 -0.61
CA VAL A 576 1.46 12.77 0.26
C VAL A 576 1.80 11.31 -0.07
N SER A 577 2.13 10.52 0.95
CA SER A 577 2.36 9.08 0.80
C SER A 577 2.18 8.35 2.12
N HIS A 578 1.85 7.07 2.08
CA HIS A 578 1.95 6.18 3.25
C HIS A 578 3.30 5.44 3.32
N ASP A 579 4.14 5.57 2.27
CA ASP A 579 5.42 4.88 2.11
C ASP A 579 6.60 5.81 2.46
N LEU A 580 7.10 5.70 3.70
CA LEU A 580 8.20 6.52 4.22
C LEU A 580 9.51 6.44 3.41
N PRO A 581 9.95 5.29 2.86
CA PRO A 581 11.07 5.25 1.92
C PRO A 581 10.95 6.25 0.76
N THR A 582 9.78 6.38 0.15
CA THR A 582 9.57 7.34 -0.95
C THR A 582 9.62 8.78 -0.45
N ILE A 583 9.01 9.07 0.70
CA ILE A 583 9.07 10.39 1.35
C ILE A 583 10.52 10.74 1.69
N ARG A 584 11.26 9.81 2.27
CA ARG A 584 12.67 9.98 2.61
C ARG A 584 13.47 10.35 1.38
N TYR A 585 13.17 9.75 0.23
CA TYR A 585 13.89 10.04 -0.99
C TYR A 585 13.61 11.47 -1.50
N VAL A 586 12.35 11.91 -1.52
CA VAL A 586 11.97 13.17 -2.19
C VAL A 586 11.88 14.40 -1.29
N ALA A 587 11.56 14.24 -0.02
CA ALA A 587 11.17 15.34 0.85
C ALA A 587 12.35 15.95 1.61
N ASP A 588 12.28 17.27 1.81
CA ASP A 588 13.20 18.05 2.63
C ASP A 588 12.78 17.98 4.11
N ARG A 589 11.47 18.11 4.35
CA ARG A 589 10.82 17.96 5.66
C ARG A 589 9.70 16.93 5.58
N THR A 590 9.43 16.27 6.70
CA THR A 590 8.34 15.30 6.83
C THR A 590 7.43 15.68 7.98
N ALA A 591 6.12 15.71 7.73
CA ALA A 591 5.06 15.75 8.73
C ALA A 591 4.35 14.39 8.79
N ILE A 592 4.25 13.82 9.98
CA ILE A 592 3.56 12.56 10.26
C ILE A 592 2.17 12.89 10.78
N MET A 593 1.14 12.41 10.09
CA MET A 593 -0.26 12.65 10.38
C MET A 593 -0.95 11.38 10.88
N TYR A 594 -1.65 11.50 12.00
CA TYR A 594 -2.44 10.43 12.61
C TYR A 594 -3.80 10.95 13.03
N LEU A 595 -4.87 10.30 12.54
CA LEU A 595 -6.26 10.57 12.91
C LEU A 595 -6.62 12.07 12.98
N GLY A 596 -6.31 12.83 11.92
CA GLY A 596 -6.65 14.24 11.81
C GLY A 596 -5.60 15.21 12.36
N GLU A 597 -4.56 14.73 13.05
CA GLU A 597 -3.53 15.57 13.70
C GLU A 597 -2.13 15.33 13.12
N ILE A 598 -1.25 16.34 13.17
CA ILE A 598 0.19 16.14 12.91
C ILE A 598 0.86 15.81 14.25
N VAL A 599 1.41 14.60 14.36
CA VAL A 599 2.02 14.11 15.61
C VAL A 599 3.52 14.33 15.69
N GLU A 600 4.20 14.46 14.55
CA GLU A 600 5.64 14.70 14.46
C GLU A 600 5.95 15.43 13.16
N VAL A 601 6.80 16.46 13.20
CA VAL A 601 7.26 17.18 12.00
C VAL A 601 8.68 17.67 12.15
N GLY A 602 9.49 17.55 11.11
CA GLY A 602 10.84 18.12 11.06
C GLY A 602 11.63 17.72 9.82
N PRO A 603 12.94 18.01 9.76
CA PRO A 603 13.80 17.59 8.66
C PRO A 603 13.69 16.08 8.44
N THR A 604 13.50 15.66 7.19
CA THR A 604 13.15 14.27 6.86
C THR A 604 14.16 13.25 7.39
N GLU A 605 15.47 13.52 7.22
CA GLU A 605 16.52 12.65 7.77
C GLU A 605 16.49 12.58 9.30
N GLN A 606 16.11 13.65 9.99
CA GLN A 606 16.03 13.67 11.44
C GLN A 606 14.81 12.89 11.94
N VAL A 607 13.64 13.08 11.33
CA VAL A 607 12.41 12.33 11.66
C VAL A 607 12.62 10.83 11.45
N VAL A 608 13.26 10.41 10.36
CA VAL A 608 13.52 8.99 10.09
C VAL A 608 14.52 8.39 11.08
N ARG A 609 15.64 9.08 11.35
CA ARG A 609 16.71 8.54 12.21
C ARG A 609 16.36 8.58 13.69
N GLU A 610 15.82 9.69 14.17
CA GLU A 610 15.56 9.92 15.59
C GLU A 610 14.15 9.55 16.04
N ARG A 611 13.17 9.52 15.11
CA ARG A 611 11.79 9.02 15.26
C ARG A 611 11.27 9.02 16.70
N LYS A 612 10.67 10.13 17.11
CA LYS A 612 10.42 10.43 18.52
C LYS A 612 9.03 10.00 18.95
N HIS A 613 8.03 10.21 18.10
CA HIS A 613 6.66 9.79 18.39
C HIS A 613 6.53 8.26 18.24
N PRO A 614 5.88 7.54 19.18
CA PRO A 614 5.67 6.08 19.08
C PRO A 614 4.97 5.64 17.79
N TYR A 615 4.07 6.48 17.25
CA TYR A 615 3.46 6.23 15.94
C TYR A 615 4.47 6.26 14.78
N THR A 616 5.38 7.24 14.76
CA THR A 616 6.43 7.32 13.74
C THR A 616 7.35 6.10 13.79
N GLN A 617 7.65 5.61 15.00
CA GLN A 617 8.38 4.36 15.20
C GLN A 617 7.62 3.18 14.59
N LEU A 618 6.32 3.05 14.90
CA LEU A 618 5.46 2.00 14.33
C LEU A 618 5.43 2.03 12.79
N LEU A 619 5.29 3.21 12.17
CA LEU A 619 5.29 3.34 10.71
C LEU A 619 6.61 2.86 10.09
N LEU A 620 7.75 3.24 10.68
CA LEU A 620 9.07 2.86 10.19
C LEU A 620 9.39 1.37 10.43
N GLU A 621 8.92 0.82 11.54
CA GLU A 621 9.01 -0.61 11.86
C GLU A 621 8.15 -1.44 10.90
N ALA A 622 6.96 -0.96 10.55
CA ALA A 622 6.05 -1.61 9.61
C ALA A 622 6.47 -1.50 8.14
N SER A 623 7.14 -0.39 7.77
CA SER A 623 7.56 -0.17 6.39
C SER A 623 8.48 -1.30 5.91
N PRO A 624 8.23 -1.91 4.75
CA PRO A 624 9.09 -2.98 4.25
C PRO A 624 10.46 -2.42 3.84
N GLU A 625 11.52 -3.23 3.94
CA GLU A 625 12.90 -2.84 3.61
C GLU A 625 13.43 -3.72 2.46
N PRO A 626 13.86 -3.12 1.33
CA PRO A 626 14.40 -3.89 0.20
C PRO A 626 15.79 -4.49 0.46
N ASP A 627 16.57 -3.98 1.42
CA ASP A 627 17.87 -4.54 1.77
C ASP A 627 17.72 -5.93 2.42
N PRO A 628 18.17 -7.02 1.78
CA PRO A 628 18.06 -8.37 2.32
C PRO A 628 18.93 -8.62 3.57
N GLY A 629 19.86 -7.72 3.89
CA GLY A 629 20.65 -7.74 5.12
C GLY A 629 19.86 -7.28 6.35
N VAL A 630 18.78 -6.51 6.16
CA VAL A 630 17.95 -6.00 7.25
C VAL A 630 16.86 -7.01 7.59
N VAL A 631 16.77 -7.40 8.86
CA VAL A 631 15.73 -8.31 9.36
C VAL A 631 14.84 -7.55 10.33
N LYS A 632 13.57 -7.37 9.96
CA LYS A 632 12.57 -6.77 10.83
C LYS A 632 11.80 -7.86 11.59
N PRO A 633 11.50 -7.65 12.88
CA PRO A 633 10.62 -8.56 13.61
C PRO A 633 9.20 -8.54 12.98
N PRO A 634 8.47 -9.66 12.98
CA PRO A 634 7.09 -9.68 12.52
C PRO A 634 6.20 -8.77 13.38
N LEU A 635 5.42 -7.90 12.73
CA LEU A 635 4.46 -7.04 13.41
C LEU A 635 3.10 -7.75 13.50
N GLU A 636 2.89 -8.63 14.49
CA GLU A 636 1.64 -9.42 14.58
C GLU A 636 0.43 -8.62 15.10
N SER A 637 0.66 -7.59 15.91
CA SER A 637 -0.38 -6.75 16.48
C SER A 637 0.10 -5.32 16.67
N ALA A 638 -0.75 -4.36 16.30
CA ALA A 638 -0.56 -2.94 16.59
C ALA A 638 -1.92 -2.25 16.87
N GLY A 639 -2.95 -3.03 17.23
CA GLY A 639 -4.34 -2.55 17.34
C GLY A 639 -4.97 -2.12 16.01
N GLU A 640 -6.26 -1.75 16.07
CA GLU A 640 -6.99 -1.14 14.94
C GLU A 640 -6.98 0.39 15.05
N ILE A 641 -7.09 1.09 13.93
CA ILE A 641 -7.20 2.55 13.91
C ILE A 641 -8.56 2.95 14.53
N PRO A 642 -8.59 3.85 15.54
CA PRO A 642 -9.83 4.35 16.11
C PRO A 642 -10.71 5.08 15.09
N SER A 643 -11.99 5.27 15.43
CA SER A 643 -12.92 5.97 14.55
C SER A 643 -12.67 7.47 14.54
N ALA A 644 -12.52 8.07 13.36
CA ALA A 644 -12.49 9.53 13.20
C ALA A 644 -13.85 10.21 13.45
N VAL A 645 -14.94 9.44 13.63
CA VAL A 645 -16.26 9.99 14.00
C VAL A 645 -16.33 10.33 15.49
N VAL A 646 -15.62 9.54 16.29
CA VAL A 646 -15.53 9.72 17.74
C VAL A 646 -14.06 9.56 18.10
N PRO A 647 -13.24 10.61 17.91
CA PRO A 647 -11.82 10.56 18.20
C PRO A 647 -11.56 10.15 19.66
N PRO A 648 -10.44 9.47 19.95
CA PRO A 648 -10.08 9.12 21.31
C PRO A 648 -9.92 10.35 22.20
N ASN A 649 -10.24 10.18 23.49
CA ASN A 649 -9.94 11.16 24.52
C ASN A 649 -8.41 11.38 24.63
N GLY A 650 -7.97 12.62 24.87
CA GLY A 650 -6.54 12.96 24.94
C GLY A 650 -5.75 12.66 23.64
N CYS A 651 -4.68 11.88 23.75
CA CYS A 651 -3.82 11.52 22.63
C CYS A 651 -4.51 10.51 21.71
N HIS A 652 -4.72 10.85 20.44
CA HIS A 652 -5.40 9.95 19.50
C HIS A 652 -4.71 8.58 19.33
N PHE A 653 -3.40 8.48 19.54
CA PHE A 653 -2.63 7.24 19.34
C PHE A 653 -2.55 6.33 20.58
N HIS A 654 -3.05 6.76 21.76
CA HIS A 654 -2.78 6.05 23.02
C HIS A 654 -3.23 4.58 23.01
N THR A 655 -4.33 4.26 22.32
CA THR A 655 -4.91 2.91 22.22
C THR A 655 -4.00 1.88 21.55
N ARG A 656 -2.99 2.37 20.80
CA ARG A 656 -1.99 1.57 20.06
C ARG A 656 -0.57 1.84 20.55
N CYS A 657 -0.41 2.73 21.52
CA CYS A 657 0.90 3.17 21.97
C CYS A 657 1.46 2.21 23.04
N PRO A 658 2.62 1.58 22.81
CA PRO A 658 3.27 0.72 23.82
C PRO A 658 3.85 1.52 25.00
N ARG A 659 3.83 2.85 24.93
CA ARG A 659 4.29 3.78 25.96
C ARG A 659 3.16 4.67 26.48
N ALA A 660 1.91 4.24 26.31
CA ALA A 660 0.77 4.97 26.83
C ALA A 660 0.90 5.12 28.35
N MET A 661 0.52 6.28 28.87
CA MET A 661 0.53 6.61 30.30
C MET A 661 -0.91 6.82 30.77
N PRO A 662 -1.19 6.83 32.09
CA PRO A 662 -2.57 6.98 32.58
C PRO A 662 -3.26 8.26 32.12
N HIS A 663 -2.51 9.35 31.97
CA HIS A 663 -3.02 10.65 31.50
C HIS A 663 -3.07 10.79 29.98
N CYS A 664 -2.79 9.73 29.21
CA CYS A 664 -2.85 9.79 27.74
C CYS A 664 -4.27 9.83 27.16
N GLY A 665 -5.29 9.65 27.99
CA GLY A 665 -6.70 9.80 27.60
C GLY A 665 -7.49 8.51 27.46
N TRP A 666 -7.21 7.50 28.28
CA TRP A 666 -8.00 6.27 28.34
C TRP A 666 -9.49 6.54 28.59
N GLU A 667 -10.34 5.69 28.03
CA GLU A 667 -11.80 5.80 28.10
C GLU A 667 -12.50 4.44 28.04
N GLY A 668 -13.80 4.41 28.30
CA GLY A 668 -14.62 3.19 28.36
C GLY A 668 -14.63 2.38 27.07
N ARG A 669 -14.37 3.00 25.90
CA ARG A 669 -14.20 2.27 24.63
C ARG A 669 -12.97 1.36 24.65
N ASP A 670 -11.90 1.75 25.34
CA ASP A 670 -10.68 0.94 25.44
C ASP A 670 -10.90 -0.32 26.27
N VAL A 671 -11.80 -0.25 27.24
CA VAL A 671 -12.24 -1.42 28.02
C VAL A 671 -13.01 -2.39 27.13
N VAL A 672 -13.93 -1.90 26.29
CA VAL A 672 -14.64 -2.74 25.31
C VAL A 672 -13.66 -3.39 24.32
N THR A 673 -12.66 -2.63 23.86
CA THR A 673 -11.58 -3.18 23.02
C THR A 673 -10.75 -4.22 23.77
N ALA A 674 -10.43 -4.00 25.06
CA ALA A 674 -9.72 -4.98 25.89
C ALA A 674 -10.50 -6.30 25.99
N MET A 675 -11.82 -6.22 26.22
CA MET A 675 -12.70 -7.40 26.26
C MET A 675 -12.74 -8.14 24.91
N SER A 676 -12.67 -7.40 23.79
CA SER A 676 -12.57 -7.98 22.45
C SER A 676 -11.22 -8.68 22.22
N GLU A 677 -10.11 -8.04 22.60
CA GLU A 677 -8.76 -8.59 22.49
C GLU A 677 -8.60 -9.85 23.35
N TRP A 678 -9.20 -9.87 24.54
CA TRP A 678 -9.27 -11.03 25.44
C TRP A 678 -9.93 -12.24 24.75
N ARG A 679 -11.05 -12.02 24.07
CA ARG A 679 -11.76 -13.05 23.28
C ARG A 679 -10.96 -13.53 22.06
N ILE A 680 -10.24 -12.63 21.39
CA ILE A 680 -9.33 -12.97 20.28
C ILE A 680 -8.21 -13.87 20.78
N ALA A 681 -7.66 -13.60 21.97
CA ALA A 681 -6.65 -14.43 22.63
C ALA A 681 -7.17 -15.80 23.10
N GLY A 682 -8.47 -16.07 22.97
CA GLY A 682 -9.09 -17.35 23.29
C GLY A 682 -9.55 -17.47 24.74
N HIS A 683 -9.55 -16.38 25.51
CA HIS A 683 -10.09 -16.37 26.86
C HIS A 683 -11.60 -16.11 26.84
N GLU A 684 -12.36 -16.80 27.69
CA GLU A 684 -13.77 -16.53 27.91
C GLU A 684 -13.95 -15.40 28.93
N LEU A 685 -15.11 -14.73 28.87
CA LEU A 685 -15.54 -13.72 29.83
C LEU A 685 -16.63 -14.35 30.71
N GLU A 686 -16.22 -14.90 31.86
CA GLU A 686 -17.08 -15.74 32.71
C GLU A 686 -18.03 -14.90 33.57
N HIS A 687 -17.53 -13.79 34.10
CA HIS A 687 -18.25 -12.91 35.02
C HIS A 687 -18.63 -11.56 34.40
N LEU A 688 -18.03 -11.20 33.25
CA LEU A 688 -18.37 -9.98 32.51
C LEU A 688 -19.41 -10.23 31.39
N GLY A 689 -20.45 -9.40 31.40
CA GLY A 689 -21.56 -9.41 30.46
C GLY A 689 -21.43 -8.39 29.33
N SER A 690 -22.57 -7.84 28.91
CA SER A 690 -22.57 -6.79 27.89
C SER A 690 -22.02 -5.48 28.48
N ALA A 691 -21.33 -4.72 27.63
CA ALA A 691 -20.74 -3.43 27.98
C ALA A 691 -21.39 -2.32 27.15
N GLU A 692 -21.85 -1.27 27.81
CA GLU A 692 -22.44 -0.08 27.19
C GLU A 692 -21.58 1.15 27.51
N VAL A 693 -21.10 1.83 26.46
CA VAL A 693 -20.29 3.04 26.60
C VAL A 693 -21.21 4.26 26.63
N ALA A 694 -21.06 5.09 27.66
CA ALA A 694 -21.78 6.35 27.79
C ALA A 694 -20.80 7.50 28.08
N GLY A 695 -20.55 8.34 27.07
CA GLY A 695 -19.52 9.37 27.16
C GLY A 695 -18.12 8.74 27.20
N LEU A 696 -17.37 9.05 28.26
CA LEU A 696 -16.05 8.46 28.53
C LEU A 696 -16.14 7.20 29.41
N ASP A 697 -17.29 6.95 30.04
CA ASP A 697 -17.46 5.86 31.01
C ASP A 697 -18.02 4.61 30.32
N VAL A 698 -17.85 3.44 30.96
CA VAL A 698 -18.46 2.18 30.50
C VAL A 698 -19.18 1.47 31.64
N TYR A 699 -20.36 0.94 31.32
CA TYR A 699 -21.24 0.18 32.20
C TYR A 699 -21.20 -1.27 31.78
N ILE A 700 -20.85 -2.18 32.68
CA ILE A 700 -20.64 -3.59 32.38
C ILE A 700 -21.54 -4.43 33.28
N GLN A 701 -22.37 -5.25 32.64
CA GLN A 701 -23.23 -6.19 33.35
C GLN A 701 -22.40 -7.27 34.04
N VAL A 702 -22.72 -7.55 35.31
CA VAL A 702 -22.14 -8.66 36.06
C VAL A 702 -22.94 -9.94 35.76
N ARG A 703 -22.23 -11.03 35.43
CA ARG A 703 -22.80 -12.37 35.30
C ARG A 703 -22.67 -13.14 36.61
N ASN A 704 -23.56 -14.11 36.80
CA ASN A 704 -23.53 -15.06 37.92
C ASN A 704 -23.60 -14.43 39.32
N ASP A 705 -24.07 -13.17 39.43
CA ASP A 705 -24.19 -12.40 40.68
C ASP A 705 -22.93 -12.38 41.57
N ASN A 706 -21.74 -12.52 40.98
CA ASN A 706 -20.46 -12.47 41.71
C ASN A 706 -19.63 -11.21 41.32
N PRO A 707 -19.89 -10.07 41.96
CA PRO A 707 -19.29 -8.79 41.55
C PRO A 707 -17.81 -8.67 41.92
N GLU A 708 -17.32 -9.39 42.94
CA GLU A 708 -15.88 -9.38 43.29
C GLU A 708 -15.05 -10.11 42.23
N GLU A 709 -15.53 -11.26 41.76
CA GLU A 709 -14.89 -12.00 40.66
C GLU A 709 -14.98 -11.24 39.34
N ALA A 710 -16.12 -10.58 39.06
CA ALA A 710 -16.26 -9.71 37.89
C ALA A 710 -15.28 -8.53 37.91
N GLU A 711 -15.11 -7.89 39.06
CA GLU A 711 -14.16 -6.79 39.23
C GLU A 711 -12.70 -7.28 39.04
N HIS A 712 -12.36 -8.46 39.57
CA HIS A 712 -11.05 -9.07 39.36
C HIS A 712 -10.79 -9.44 37.90
N GLU A 713 -11.78 -10.05 37.22
CA GLU A 713 -11.73 -10.36 35.79
C GLU A 713 -11.56 -9.07 34.96
N LEU A 714 -12.30 -8.01 35.30
CA LEU A 714 -12.21 -6.72 34.61
C LEU A 714 -10.82 -6.09 34.74
N MET A 715 -10.24 -6.10 35.94
CA MET A 715 -8.88 -5.60 36.15
C MET A 715 -7.84 -6.43 35.39
N ALA A 716 -8.02 -7.76 35.31
CA ALA A 716 -7.17 -8.63 34.51
C ALA A 716 -7.30 -8.35 33.00
N VAL A 717 -8.51 -8.13 32.50
CA VAL A 717 -8.78 -7.78 31.10
C VAL A 717 -8.14 -6.43 30.75
N MET A 718 -8.34 -5.40 31.57
CA MET A 718 -7.74 -4.08 31.35
C MET A 718 -6.21 -4.13 31.44
N GLY A 719 -5.66 -4.79 32.46
CA GLY A 719 -4.21 -4.95 32.63
C GLY A 719 -3.57 -5.77 31.53
N GLY A 720 -4.28 -6.76 30.98
CA GLY A 720 -3.87 -7.55 29.83
C GLY A 720 -3.76 -6.73 28.54
N LYS A 721 -4.61 -5.70 28.37
CA LYS A 721 -4.48 -4.73 27.28
C LYS A 721 -3.32 -3.77 27.52
N HIS A 722 -3.33 -3.05 28.63
CA HIS A 722 -2.26 -2.14 29.02
C HIS A 722 -2.36 -1.77 30.51
N PRO A 723 -1.27 -1.81 31.30
CA PRO A 723 -1.32 -1.46 32.73
C PRO A 723 -1.94 -0.09 33.00
N SER A 724 -1.58 0.91 32.19
CA SER A 724 -2.10 2.27 32.35
C SER A 724 -3.59 2.44 32.10
N LEU A 725 -4.26 1.50 31.42
CA LEU A 725 -5.73 1.53 31.30
C LEU A 725 -6.36 1.27 32.67
N ALA A 726 -5.86 0.27 33.40
CA ALA A 726 -6.31 -0.03 34.75
C ALA A 726 -5.94 1.10 35.74
N ASP A 727 -4.75 1.69 35.60
CA ASP A 727 -4.30 2.80 36.47
C ASP A 727 -5.10 4.10 36.26
N ALA A 728 -5.64 4.32 35.05
CA ALA A 728 -6.42 5.51 34.72
C ALA A 728 -7.91 5.38 35.12
N ALA A 729 -8.37 4.15 35.36
CA ALA A 729 -9.76 3.83 35.60
C ALA A 729 -10.13 3.96 37.08
N THR A 730 -11.32 4.48 37.36
CA THR A 730 -11.98 4.32 38.67
C THR A 730 -13.14 3.34 38.53
N VAL A 731 -13.08 2.20 39.23
CA VAL A 731 -14.14 1.17 39.19
C VAL A 731 -15.07 1.34 40.37
N GLU A 732 -16.37 1.47 40.08
CA GLU A 732 -17.45 1.61 41.05
C GLU A 732 -18.57 0.62 40.76
N ARG A 733 -19.52 0.49 41.68
CA ARG A 733 -20.75 -0.28 41.49
C ARG A 733 -21.93 0.67 41.49
N ASP A 734 -22.81 0.53 40.50
CA ASP A 734 -24.05 1.30 40.48
C ASP A 734 -25.15 0.66 41.35
N THR A 735 -26.29 1.33 41.42
CA THR A 735 -27.46 0.88 42.19
C THR A 735 -28.13 -0.37 41.61
N GLU A 736 -27.84 -0.72 40.35
CA GLU A 736 -28.36 -1.89 39.64
C GLU A 736 -27.41 -3.10 39.72
N GLY A 737 -26.26 -2.96 40.40
CA GLY A 737 -25.26 -4.02 40.55
C GLY A 737 -24.31 -4.16 39.35
N GLN A 738 -24.31 -3.21 38.42
CA GLN A 738 -23.36 -3.18 37.30
C GLN A 738 -22.02 -2.60 37.75
N LEU A 739 -20.94 -3.00 37.07
CA LEU A 739 -19.65 -2.34 37.20
C LEU A 739 -19.64 -1.08 36.35
N VAL A 740 -19.27 0.05 36.94
CA VAL A 740 -19.09 1.32 36.26
C VAL A 740 -17.61 1.66 36.27
N VAL A 741 -17.03 1.82 35.09
CA VAL A 741 -15.63 2.25 34.94
C VAL A 741 -15.61 3.69 34.46
N ARG A 742 -15.05 4.57 35.28
CA ARG A 742 -15.00 6.00 35.05
C ARG A 742 -13.65 6.48 34.58
N PHE A 743 -13.66 7.47 33.68
CA PHE A 743 -12.45 8.09 33.14
C PHE A 743 -12.55 9.62 33.11
N GLU A 744 -11.39 10.28 33.22
CA GLU A 744 -11.29 11.74 33.13
C GLU A 744 -11.06 12.22 31.69
N ALA A 745 -11.61 13.40 31.37
CA ALA A 745 -11.35 14.05 30.10
C ALA A 745 -9.91 14.58 30.02
N GLN A 746 -9.25 14.36 28.90
CA GLN A 746 -7.87 14.76 28.61
C GLN A 746 -7.82 15.56 27.30
N VAL A 747 -6.88 16.50 27.19
CA VAL A 747 -6.69 17.35 26.00
C VAL A 747 -5.55 16.80 25.15
N SER A 748 -5.76 16.62 23.84
CA SER A 748 -4.71 16.13 22.93
C SER A 748 -3.37 16.89 23.10
N PRO A 749 -2.23 16.17 23.15
CA PRO A 749 -0.93 16.77 23.42
C PRO A 749 -0.58 17.80 22.34
N GLN A 750 -0.16 18.99 22.76
CA GLN A 750 0.27 20.03 21.83
C GLN A 750 1.67 19.72 21.28
N ARG A 751 1.93 20.09 20.03
CA ARG A 751 3.27 19.93 19.44
C ARG A 751 4.28 20.83 20.13
N ARG A 752 5.41 20.25 20.56
CA ARG A 752 6.53 20.96 21.18
C ARG A 752 7.79 20.77 20.36
N LEU A 753 8.61 21.81 20.26
CA LEU A 753 9.92 21.76 19.62
C LEU A 753 10.90 21.01 20.53
N ILE A 754 11.43 19.89 20.06
CA ILE A 754 12.34 19.03 20.83
C ILE A 754 13.79 19.11 20.31
N ALA A 755 13.97 19.52 19.05
CA ALA A 755 15.25 19.83 18.43
C ALA A 755 15.04 20.89 17.33
N ARG A 756 16.13 21.35 16.69
CA ARG A 756 16.05 22.36 15.62
C ARG A 756 15.08 21.91 14.52
N GLU A 757 14.00 22.67 14.33
CA GLU A 757 12.92 22.38 13.37
C GLU A 757 12.19 21.03 13.55
N HIS A 758 12.44 20.30 14.64
CA HIS A 758 11.81 19.00 14.92
C HIS A 758 10.87 19.13 16.12
N SER A 759 9.58 18.92 15.87
CA SER A 759 8.53 19.02 16.90
C SER A 759 7.66 17.76 16.96
N VAL A 760 7.13 17.48 18.14
CA VAL A 760 6.36 16.27 18.46
C VAL A 760 5.19 16.60 19.38
N ALA A 761 4.01 16.03 19.12
CA ALA A 761 2.84 16.05 19.99
C ALA A 761 2.76 14.75 20.79
N CYS A 762 3.41 14.71 21.96
CA CYS A 762 3.36 13.54 22.84
C CYS A 762 3.65 13.93 24.30
N TYR A 763 2.87 13.37 25.22
CA TYR A 763 3.04 13.60 26.67
C TYR A 763 4.42 13.22 27.22
N LEU A 764 5.17 12.37 26.52
CA LEU A 764 6.54 11.99 26.91
C LEU A 764 7.54 13.16 26.88
N TYR A 765 7.18 14.26 26.20
CA TYR A 765 8.03 15.44 26.05
C TYR A 765 7.44 16.66 26.77
N GLU A 766 6.53 16.45 27.74
CA GLU A 766 5.92 17.51 28.53
C GLU A 766 6.71 18.02 29.73
#